data_AF-A0A494VHR9-F1
#
_entry.id   AF-A0A494VHR9-F1
#
_cell.length_a   1.000
_cell.length_b   1.000
_cell.length_c   1.000
_cell.angle_alpha   90.00
_cell.angle_beta   90.00
_cell.angle_gamma   90.00
#
_symmetry.space_group_name_H-M   'P 1'
#
loop_
_entity.id
_entity.type
_entity.pdbx_description
1 polymer ?
#
loop_
_entity_poly.entity_id
_entity_poly.type
_entity_poly.pdbx_seq_one_letter_code
_entity_poly.pdbx_strand_id
1 'polypeptide(L)'
;MKMNGKILIVEDEFIIAEDLRKILEKAGYEISGIAPSVPKALEIIKLKRPAWVFVDIQLTGKLTGLDLAASLNEMEIPFIYVSANSNQGVLELAKATKPYGFMVKPFREKDVLVALDIAIYRHENNLESKLVKEVALQGEVLQILESRNDWQTKIMAILASFHNHIPFDYFAVCWDDENRGNNGMAYLKEDGDIFQFLSIEQLASRIGKTREDLLTAKSKGIVPKDAIFYGGPDFEQMLDQNPFRKLISREFELGSILLQPVSLPVSGKLLFSFYNRDGKAYKQEHVAWLERLQLLLIQIGDKLLSHQQSPEIPNPMIADPREAVEEPVIEIIDRSEELGLVGSSEAFDKIKEQLKVVAPFDISVLILGESGTGKERVAQAIHRISDRRTKPLVKVNCGAIPAALMESELFGHEKGAFTSAVNRRIGKFEEAIGGTIFLDEIGELPLDLQVKLLCVLQEKEIVRVGGSQVIKTDVRVIAATNRNLEKEVAEGRFRLDLYYRLNVFPLTLPPLRRRKEDIAALSAYFLKALSKKMGKTVTSMSEQVGYALQAYEWPGNIRELENILERGILLSAGSVLTHVDLPEKTLQDAAAAGGGEQGVKTYKEMEKEYIFSVLKKCGGRIGGPGGAAEMLDLAPTTLISKMNKLGIVKKFTT
;
A
#
# COMPACT_ATOMS: atom_id res chain seq x y z
N MET A 1 -23.07 -12.93 -5.58
CA MET A 1 -23.99 -12.22 -6.51
C MET A 1 -23.26 -12.16 -7.84
N LYS A 2 -23.75 -12.76 -8.94
CA LYS A 2 -23.07 -12.65 -10.24
C LYS A 2 -23.31 -11.25 -10.80
N MET A 3 -22.25 -10.54 -11.16
CA MET A 3 -22.33 -9.18 -11.65
C MET A 3 -23.06 -9.09 -13.00
N ASN A 4 -23.88 -8.06 -13.17
CA ASN A 4 -24.40 -7.61 -14.47
C ASN A 4 -23.33 -6.74 -15.14
N GLY A 5 -22.52 -7.32 -16.02
CA GLY A 5 -21.51 -6.56 -16.78
C GLY A 5 -20.85 -7.40 -17.86
N LYS A 6 -20.64 -6.82 -19.05
CA LYS A 6 -20.04 -7.53 -20.18
C LYS A 6 -18.51 -7.51 -20.09
N ILE A 7 -17.86 -8.63 -20.39
CA ILE A 7 -16.39 -8.75 -20.41
C ILE A 7 -15.87 -8.55 -21.83
N LEU A 8 -14.79 -7.80 -22.01
CA LEU A 8 -14.04 -7.70 -23.27
C LEU A 8 -12.77 -8.54 -23.17
N ILE A 9 -12.48 -9.33 -24.20
CA ILE A 9 -11.22 -10.06 -24.32
C ILE A 9 -10.37 -9.39 -25.40
N VAL A 10 -9.17 -8.96 -25.06
CA VAL A 10 -8.20 -8.34 -25.97
C VAL A 10 -7.00 -9.27 -26.10
N GLU A 11 -6.98 -10.03 -27.18
CA GLU A 11 -6.07 -11.14 -27.42
C GLU A 11 -6.00 -11.36 -28.94
N ASP A 12 -4.80 -11.40 -29.49
CA ASP A 12 -4.57 -11.55 -30.93
C ASP A 12 -4.51 -13.02 -31.37
N GLU A 13 -4.14 -13.94 -30.47
CA GLU A 13 -4.22 -15.37 -30.72
C GLU A 13 -5.66 -15.88 -30.56
N PHE A 14 -6.35 -16.10 -31.69
CA PHE A 14 -7.76 -16.51 -31.71
C PHE A 14 -8.07 -17.74 -30.83
N ILE A 15 -7.20 -18.75 -30.84
CA ILE A 15 -7.41 -19.99 -30.06
C ILE A 15 -7.44 -19.68 -28.56
N ILE A 16 -6.56 -18.80 -28.10
CA ILE A 16 -6.43 -18.41 -26.69
C ILE A 16 -7.62 -17.56 -26.26
N ALA A 17 -8.01 -16.61 -27.12
CA ALA A 17 -9.18 -15.77 -26.91
C ALA A 17 -10.48 -16.61 -26.83
N GLU A 18 -10.60 -17.61 -27.71
CA GLU A 18 -11.73 -18.53 -27.78
C GLU A 18 -11.83 -19.45 -26.57
N ASP A 19 -10.70 -19.94 -26.06
CA ASP A 19 -10.65 -20.75 -24.84
C ASP A 19 -11.09 -19.94 -23.61
N LEU A 20 -10.56 -18.72 -23.46
CA LEU A 20 -10.98 -17.80 -22.40
C LEU A 20 -12.47 -17.45 -22.51
N ARG A 21 -12.98 -17.22 -23.73
CA ARG A 21 -14.40 -16.96 -23.98
C ARG A 21 -15.26 -18.11 -23.47
N LYS A 22 -14.94 -19.35 -23.86
CA LYS A 22 -15.69 -20.55 -23.47
C LYS A 22 -15.72 -20.73 -21.95
N ILE A 23 -14.58 -20.52 -21.28
CA ILE A 23 -14.48 -20.60 -19.82
C ILE A 23 -15.44 -19.60 -19.15
N LEU A 24 -15.42 -18.34 -19.59
CA LEU A 24 -16.22 -17.27 -19.01
C LEU A 24 -17.72 -17.44 -19.32
N GLU A 25 -18.08 -17.80 -20.56
CA GLU A 25 -19.48 -18.06 -20.95
C GLU A 25 -20.07 -19.25 -20.19
N LYS A 26 -19.30 -20.34 -20.04
CA LYS A 26 -19.71 -21.51 -19.24
C LYS A 26 -19.96 -21.15 -17.77
N ALA A 27 -19.19 -20.21 -17.23
CA ALA A 27 -19.40 -19.67 -15.89
C ALA A 27 -20.56 -18.65 -15.81
N GLY A 28 -21.19 -18.31 -16.93
CA GLY A 28 -22.37 -17.44 -17.02
C GLY A 28 -22.06 -15.95 -17.14
N TYR A 29 -20.84 -15.59 -17.54
CA TYR A 29 -20.49 -14.20 -17.86
C TYR A 29 -20.85 -13.87 -19.31
N GLU A 30 -21.32 -12.65 -19.56
CA GLU A 30 -21.62 -12.17 -20.91
C GLU A 30 -20.36 -11.54 -21.54
N ILE A 31 -20.05 -11.90 -22.78
CA ILE A 31 -18.87 -11.40 -23.49
C ILE A 31 -19.28 -10.31 -24.47
N SER A 32 -18.73 -9.11 -24.29
CA SER A 32 -18.93 -7.95 -25.18
C SER A 32 -18.28 -8.16 -26.54
N GLY A 33 -17.15 -8.87 -26.61
CA GLY A 33 -16.48 -9.22 -27.85
C GLY A 33 -15.05 -9.71 -27.62
N ILE A 34 -14.39 -10.06 -28.72
CA ILE A 34 -12.95 -10.35 -28.79
C ILE A 34 -12.32 -9.30 -29.70
N ALA A 35 -11.24 -8.68 -29.25
CA ALA A 35 -10.47 -7.69 -29.97
C ALA A 35 -9.03 -8.19 -30.22
N PRO A 36 -8.59 -8.34 -31.47
CA PRO A 36 -7.22 -8.77 -31.75
C PRO A 36 -6.18 -7.63 -31.69
N SER A 37 -6.59 -6.39 -31.38
CA SER A 37 -5.68 -5.25 -31.32
C SER A 37 -6.27 -4.10 -30.49
N VAL A 38 -5.39 -3.19 -30.03
CA VAL A 38 -5.78 -2.00 -29.25
C VAL A 38 -6.80 -1.11 -29.98
N PRO A 39 -6.65 -0.76 -31.27
CA PRO A 39 -7.65 0.07 -31.96
C PRO A 39 -9.04 -0.57 -31.98
N LYS A 40 -9.10 -1.90 -32.20
CA LYS A 40 -10.37 -2.62 -32.19
C LYS A 40 -10.97 -2.71 -30.79
N ALA A 41 -10.14 -2.87 -29.77
CA ALA A 41 -10.58 -2.86 -28.38
C ALA A 41 -11.25 -1.52 -28.02
N LEU A 42 -10.63 -0.39 -28.39
CA LEU A 42 -11.19 0.94 -28.14
C LEU A 42 -12.53 1.18 -28.87
N GLU A 43 -12.69 0.65 -30.09
CA GLU A 43 -13.97 0.70 -30.81
C GLU A 43 -15.07 -0.06 -30.05
N ILE A 44 -14.76 -1.27 -29.58
CA ILE A 44 -15.71 -2.10 -28.82
C ILE A 44 -16.03 -1.46 -27.47
N ILE A 45 -15.03 -0.88 -26.78
CA ILE A 45 -15.23 -0.18 -25.50
C ILE A 45 -16.22 0.96 -25.66
N LYS A 46 -16.05 1.79 -26.70
CA LYS A 46 -16.96 2.91 -26.99
C LYS A 46 -18.40 2.45 -27.28
N LEU A 47 -18.56 1.36 -28.04
CA LEU A 47 -19.87 0.86 -28.46
C LEU A 47 -20.60 0.05 -27.39
N LYS A 48 -19.88 -0.82 -26.67
CA LYS A 48 -20.46 -1.85 -25.81
C LYS A 48 -20.22 -1.66 -24.33
N ARG A 49 -19.38 -0.69 -23.94
CA ARG A 49 -19.08 -0.30 -22.54
C ARG A 49 -18.89 -1.53 -21.62
N PRO A 50 -17.84 -2.33 -21.85
CA PRO A 50 -17.56 -3.51 -21.03
C PRO A 50 -17.26 -3.08 -19.58
N ALA A 51 -17.69 -3.91 -18.64
CA ALA A 51 -17.41 -3.73 -17.22
C ALA A 51 -16.01 -4.23 -16.84
N TRP A 52 -15.47 -5.19 -17.60
CA TRP A 52 -14.16 -5.80 -17.35
C TRP A 52 -13.42 -6.05 -18.66
N VAL A 53 -12.10 -5.96 -18.62
CA VAL A 53 -11.26 -6.26 -19.78
C VAL A 53 -10.15 -7.25 -19.42
N PHE A 54 -10.06 -8.36 -20.15
CA PHE A 54 -8.87 -9.19 -20.18
C PHE A 54 -7.96 -8.70 -21.30
N VAL A 55 -6.70 -8.42 -20.99
CA VAL A 55 -5.76 -7.81 -21.92
C VAL A 55 -4.50 -8.66 -22.02
N ASP A 56 -4.17 -9.15 -23.21
CA ASP A 56 -2.83 -9.64 -23.45
C ASP A 56 -1.83 -8.48 -23.40
N ILE A 57 -0.76 -8.65 -22.63
CA ILE A 57 0.34 -7.70 -22.57
C ILE A 57 0.98 -7.54 -23.96
N GLN A 58 1.15 -8.65 -24.68
CA GLN A 58 1.73 -8.66 -26.02
C GLN A 58 0.61 -8.76 -27.04
N LEU A 59 0.47 -7.74 -27.88
CA LEU A 59 -0.48 -7.73 -28.99
C LEU A 59 0.28 -7.47 -30.28
N THR A 60 -0.12 -8.14 -31.36
CA THR A 60 0.38 -7.83 -32.70
C THR A 60 0.00 -6.41 -33.14
N GLY A 61 1.00 -5.63 -33.51
CA GLY A 61 0.83 -4.26 -34.02
C GLY A 61 1.81 -3.26 -33.41
N LYS A 62 1.50 -1.97 -33.57
CA LYS A 62 2.30 -0.86 -33.03
C LYS A 62 1.99 -0.56 -31.55
N LEU A 63 0.86 -1.02 -31.06
CA LEU A 63 0.36 -0.77 -29.71
C LEU A 63 0.23 -2.10 -28.98
N THR A 64 0.65 -2.12 -27.73
CA THR A 64 0.68 -3.26 -26.83
C THR A 64 -0.47 -3.21 -25.83
N GLY A 65 -0.64 -4.28 -25.04
CA GLY A 65 -1.60 -4.27 -23.94
C GLY A 65 -1.31 -3.19 -22.89
N LEU A 66 -0.04 -2.81 -22.72
CA LEU A 66 0.38 -1.74 -21.82
C LEU A 66 -0.16 -0.38 -22.27
N ASP A 67 -0.17 -0.12 -23.57
CA ASP A 67 -0.70 1.12 -24.14
C ASP A 67 -2.22 1.22 -23.93
N LEU A 68 -2.93 0.09 -24.09
CA LEU A 68 -4.36 0.02 -23.82
C LEU A 68 -4.68 0.24 -22.33
N ALA A 69 -3.86 -0.30 -21.43
CA ALA A 69 -4.06 -0.18 -19.99
C ALA A 69 -4.03 1.27 -19.48
N ALA A 70 -3.21 2.13 -20.07
CA ALA A 70 -3.24 3.57 -19.78
C ALA A 70 -4.62 4.17 -20.08
N SER A 71 -5.18 3.88 -21.26
CA SER A 71 -6.52 4.32 -21.63
C SER A 71 -7.62 3.70 -20.77
N LEU A 72 -7.48 2.43 -20.38
CA LEU A 72 -8.44 1.76 -19.49
C LEU A 72 -8.48 2.41 -18.10
N ASN A 73 -7.32 2.80 -17.56
CA ASN A 73 -7.25 3.54 -16.31
C ASN A 73 -7.91 4.92 -16.39
N GLU A 74 -7.69 5.66 -17.48
CA GLU A 74 -8.38 6.96 -17.70
C GLU A 74 -9.90 6.81 -17.80
N MET A 75 -10.37 5.69 -18.37
CA MET A 75 -11.79 5.37 -18.48
C MET A 75 -12.37 4.69 -17.21
N GLU A 76 -11.55 4.48 -16.17
CA GLU A 76 -11.89 3.74 -14.96
C GLU A 76 -12.45 2.33 -15.20
N ILE A 77 -12.02 1.67 -16.29
CA ILE A 77 -12.45 0.30 -16.61
C ILE A 77 -11.44 -0.67 -16.00
N PRO A 78 -11.86 -1.57 -15.09
CA PRO A 78 -10.94 -2.52 -14.47
C PRO A 78 -10.51 -3.60 -15.45
N PHE A 79 -9.24 -3.99 -15.37
CA PHE A 79 -8.65 -4.96 -16.28
C PHE A 79 -7.70 -5.94 -15.62
N ILE A 80 -7.58 -7.11 -16.25
CA ILE A 80 -6.74 -8.23 -15.84
C ILE A 80 -5.78 -8.52 -16.98
N TYR A 81 -4.48 -8.57 -16.69
CA TYR A 81 -3.52 -8.97 -17.70
C TYR A 81 -3.47 -10.48 -17.89
N VAL A 82 -3.27 -10.85 -19.14
CA VAL A 82 -3.02 -12.20 -19.60
C VAL A 82 -1.63 -12.20 -20.21
N SER A 83 -0.78 -13.16 -19.84
CA SER A 83 0.58 -13.21 -20.38
C SER A 83 1.12 -14.64 -20.50
N ALA A 84 1.97 -14.84 -21.50
CA ALA A 84 2.88 -15.97 -21.55
C ALA A 84 4.25 -15.52 -21.04
N ASN A 85 4.68 -16.07 -19.90
CA ASN A 85 6.09 -16.11 -19.43
C ASN A 85 6.94 -14.85 -19.76
N SER A 86 6.46 -13.66 -19.36
CA SER A 86 7.05 -12.38 -19.77
C SER A 86 8.23 -11.93 -18.90
N ASN A 87 9.22 -11.34 -19.54
CA ASN A 87 10.47 -10.85 -18.94
C ASN A 87 10.18 -9.76 -17.89
N GLN A 88 11.05 -9.62 -16.88
CA GLN A 88 10.85 -8.72 -15.73
C GLN A 88 10.52 -7.27 -16.10
N GLY A 89 11.19 -6.70 -17.12
CA GLY A 89 10.94 -5.32 -17.54
C GLY A 89 9.51 -5.10 -18.05
N VAL A 90 8.91 -6.09 -18.70
CA VAL A 90 7.52 -6.03 -19.16
C VAL A 90 6.55 -6.13 -17.98
N LEU A 91 6.89 -6.95 -16.97
CA LEU A 91 6.08 -7.08 -15.76
C LEU A 91 6.09 -5.81 -14.90
N GLU A 92 7.24 -5.15 -14.76
CA GLU A 92 7.33 -3.89 -14.01
C GLU A 92 6.48 -2.79 -14.65
N LEU A 93 6.53 -2.66 -15.98
CA LEU A 93 5.67 -1.75 -16.72
C LEU A 93 4.19 -2.12 -16.58
N ALA A 94 3.85 -3.40 -16.66
CA ALA A 94 2.47 -3.87 -16.44
C ALA A 94 1.97 -3.60 -15.01
N LYS A 95 2.83 -3.71 -14.00
CA LYS A 95 2.46 -3.38 -12.61
C LYS A 95 2.26 -1.88 -12.42
N ALA A 96 3.06 -1.06 -13.10
CA ALA A 96 2.92 0.40 -13.04
C ALA A 96 1.52 0.85 -13.53
N THR A 97 0.89 0.09 -14.43
CA THR A 97 -0.49 0.36 -14.87
C THR A 97 -1.57 -0.10 -13.89
N LYS A 98 -1.21 -0.65 -12.72
CA LYS A 98 -2.14 -1.04 -11.63
C LYS A 98 -3.34 -1.92 -12.05
N PRO A 99 -3.10 -3.06 -12.72
CA PRO A 99 -4.15 -4.02 -13.07
C PRO A 99 -4.78 -4.64 -11.81
N TYR A 100 -6.01 -5.12 -11.94
CA TYR A 100 -6.72 -5.79 -10.85
C TYR A 100 -6.31 -7.26 -10.68
N GLY A 101 -5.67 -7.85 -11.69
CA GLY A 101 -5.15 -9.21 -11.66
C GLY A 101 -4.14 -9.50 -12.77
N PHE A 102 -3.44 -10.61 -12.63
CA PHE A 102 -2.55 -11.19 -13.62
C PHE A 102 -2.85 -12.67 -13.80
N MET A 103 -2.79 -13.15 -15.03
CA MET A 103 -3.00 -14.55 -15.37
C MET A 103 -1.96 -15.03 -16.36
N VAL A 104 -1.60 -16.31 -16.22
CA VAL A 104 -0.60 -16.98 -17.06
C VAL A 104 -1.29 -17.97 -18.00
N LYS A 105 -0.90 -17.95 -19.27
CA LYS A 105 -1.29 -18.93 -20.30
C LYS A 105 -0.48 -20.23 -20.13
N PRO A 106 -1.04 -21.44 -20.38
CA PRO A 106 -2.43 -21.74 -20.75
C PRO A 106 -3.40 -21.71 -19.55
N PHE A 107 -4.68 -21.45 -19.83
CA PHE A 107 -5.69 -21.24 -18.78
C PHE A 107 -6.28 -22.53 -18.25
N ARG A 108 -6.66 -22.50 -16.97
CA ARG A 108 -7.55 -23.49 -16.37
C ARG A 108 -8.81 -22.77 -15.92
N GLU A 109 -9.96 -23.39 -16.17
CA GLU A 109 -11.27 -22.83 -15.83
C GLU A 109 -11.31 -22.25 -14.41
N LYS A 110 -10.83 -23.00 -13.41
CA LYS A 110 -10.80 -22.52 -12.01
C LYS A 110 -9.92 -21.29 -11.79
N ASP A 111 -8.77 -21.21 -12.46
CA ASP A 111 -7.82 -20.10 -12.26
C ASP A 111 -8.37 -18.79 -12.83
N VAL A 112 -9.04 -18.87 -13.99
CA VAL A 112 -9.71 -17.71 -14.61
C VAL A 112 -10.78 -17.15 -13.68
N LEU A 113 -11.63 -18.02 -13.14
CA LEU A 113 -12.74 -17.60 -12.29
C LEU A 113 -12.25 -17.02 -10.96
N VAL A 114 -11.25 -17.63 -10.34
CA VAL A 114 -10.64 -17.11 -9.11
C VAL A 114 -9.97 -15.75 -9.35
N ALA A 115 -9.20 -15.61 -10.43
CA ALA A 115 -8.55 -14.34 -10.75
C ALA A 115 -9.59 -13.24 -10.98
N LEU A 116 -10.70 -13.56 -11.64
CA LEU A 116 -11.82 -12.65 -11.84
C LEU A 116 -12.51 -12.31 -10.51
N ASP A 117 -12.80 -13.29 -9.65
CA ASP A 117 -13.41 -13.05 -8.33
C ASP A 117 -12.53 -12.17 -7.44
N ILE A 118 -11.21 -12.38 -7.43
CA ILE A 118 -10.26 -11.54 -6.69
C ILE A 118 -10.21 -10.14 -7.28
N ALA A 119 -10.18 -10.03 -8.61
CA ALA A 119 -10.17 -8.74 -9.29
C ALA A 119 -11.45 -7.95 -8.98
N ILE A 120 -12.61 -8.60 -9.05
CA ILE A 120 -13.92 -8.06 -8.67
C ILE A 120 -13.90 -7.61 -7.21
N TYR A 121 -13.51 -8.50 -6.29
CA TYR A 121 -13.41 -8.17 -4.87
C TYR A 121 -12.50 -6.96 -4.66
N ARG A 122 -11.33 -6.89 -5.29
CA ARG A 122 -10.42 -5.74 -5.18
C ARG A 122 -11.01 -4.45 -5.73
N HIS A 123 -11.76 -4.53 -6.83
CA HIS A 123 -12.44 -3.37 -7.39
C HIS A 123 -13.57 -2.90 -6.48
N GLU A 124 -14.43 -3.82 -6.04
CA GLU A 124 -15.51 -3.59 -5.09
C GLU A 124 -14.99 -3.09 -3.74
N ASN A 125 -13.87 -3.61 -3.21
CA ASN A 125 -13.30 -3.16 -1.93
C ASN A 125 -12.57 -1.83 -2.03
N ASN A 126 -11.99 -1.53 -3.19
CA ASN A 126 -11.46 -0.19 -3.42
C ASN A 126 -12.62 0.82 -3.50
N LEU A 127 -13.77 0.44 -4.07
CA LEU A 127 -15.02 1.21 -4.05
C LEU A 127 -15.65 1.29 -2.65
N GLU A 128 -15.73 0.17 -1.91
CA GLU A 128 -16.33 0.06 -0.59
C GLU A 128 -15.46 0.75 0.47
N SER A 129 -14.13 0.63 0.41
CA SER A 129 -13.23 1.40 1.26
C SER A 129 -13.34 2.91 1.00
N LYS A 130 -13.55 3.32 -0.26
CA LYS A 130 -13.85 4.73 -0.59
C LYS A 130 -15.20 5.16 0.01
N LEU A 131 -16.24 4.34 -0.13
CA LEU A 131 -17.58 4.63 0.38
C LEU A 131 -17.66 4.60 1.92
N VAL A 132 -16.97 3.67 2.57
CA VAL A 132 -16.88 3.58 4.04
C VAL A 132 -16.13 4.78 4.60
N LYS A 133 -15.04 5.23 3.96
CA LYS A 133 -14.35 6.47 4.34
C LYS A 133 -15.26 7.69 4.18
N GLU A 134 -16.06 7.74 3.12
CA GLU A 134 -17.04 8.82 2.91
C GLU A 134 -18.14 8.81 3.98
N VAL A 135 -18.69 7.65 4.32
CA VAL A 135 -19.70 7.51 5.39
C VAL A 135 -19.11 7.83 6.76
N ALA A 136 -17.88 7.41 7.04
CA ALA A 136 -17.17 7.72 8.27
C ALA A 136 -16.96 9.23 8.42
N LEU A 137 -16.49 9.92 7.37
CA LEU A 137 -16.36 11.37 7.39
C LEU A 137 -17.71 12.07 7.57
N GLN A 138 -18.76 11.61 6.88
CA GLN A 138 -20.11 12.17 7.06
C GLN A 138 -20.55 12.06 8.53
N GLY A 139 -20.31 10.90 9.17
CA GLY A 139 -20.59 10.69 10.59
C GLY A 139 -19.79 11.61 11.51
N GLU A 140 -18.47 11.71 11.30
CA GLU A 140 -17.58 12.59 12.06
C GLU A 140 -18.02 14.06 11.96
N VAL A 141 -18.27 14.56 10.74
CA VAL A 141 -18.70 15.94 10.52
C VAL A 141 -20.07 16.21 11.12
N LEU A 142 -21.02 15.26 11.05
CA LEU A 142 -22.33 15.41 11.68
C LEU A 142 -22.20 15.54 13.21
N GLN A 143 -21.37 14.70 13.83
CA GLN A 143 -21.08 14.77 15.27
C GLN A 143 -20.44 16.11 15.65
N ILE A 144 -19.50 16.62 14.84
CA ILE A 144 -18.90 17.93 15.06
C ILE A 144 -19.97 19.04 15.00
N LEU A 145 -20.86 19.00 14.00
CA LEU A 145 -21.94 19.99 13.84
C LEU A 145 -22.92 19.97 15.04
N GLU A 146 -23.20 18.78 15.58
CA GLU A 146 -24.08 18.57 16.73
C GLU A 146 -23.44 18.83 18.10
N SER A 147 -22.10 18.86 18.18
CA SER A 147 -21.35 19.10 19.42
C SER A 147 -21.72 20.43 20.11
N ARG A 148 -21.46 20.54 21.42
CA ARG A 148 -21.72 21.79 22.17
C ARG A 148 -20.66 22.88 21.98
N ASN A 149 -19.64 22.62 21.16
CA ASN A 149 -18.55 23.55 20.91
C ASN A 149 -19.04 24.81 20.18
N ASP A 150 -18.28 25.90 20.33
CA ASP A 150 -18.50 27.11 19.56
C ASP A 150 -18.22 26.89 18.07
N TRP A 151 -18.74 27.78 17.22
CA TRP A 151 -18.62 27.63 15.76
C TRP A 151 -17.17 27.65 15.27
N GLN A 152 -16.30 28.42 15.92
CA GLN A 152 -14.89 28.52 15.52
C GLN A 152 -14.16 27.20 15.76
N THR A 153 -14.41 26.54 16.89
CA THR A 153 -13.88 25.19 17.15
C THR A 153 -14.47 24.14 16.20
N LYS A 154 -15.77 24.24 15.88
CA LYS A 154 -16.43 23.30 14.95
C LYS A 154 -15.86 23.38 13.54
N ILE A 155 -15.81 24.57 12.96
CA ILE A 155 -15.33 24.73 11.57
C ILE A 155 -13.87 24.29 11.44
N MET A 156 -13.05 24.54 12.46
CA MET A 156 -11.67 24.08 12.53
C MET A 156 -11.55 22.55 12.49
N ALA A 157 -12.35 21.83 13.29
CA ALA A 157 -12.38 20.38 13.27
C ALA A 157 -12.92 19.82 11.93
N ILE A 158 -13.92 20.46 11.33
CA ILE A 158 -14.44 20.10 10.00
C ILE A 158 -13.36 20.25 8.93
N LEU A 159 -12.59 21.35 8.96
CA LEU A 159 -11.49 21.57 8.00
C LEU A 159 -10.37 20.55 8.16
N ALA A 160 -10.01 20.20 9.40
CA ALA A 160 -9.05 19.12 9.65
C ALA A 160 -9.56 17.77 9.10
N SER A 161 -10.84 17.46 9.31
CA SER A 161 -11.48 16.24 8.79
C SER A 161 -11.46 16.20 7.26
N PHE A 162 -11.77 17.33 6.61
CA PHE A 162 -11.69 17.45 5.15
C PHE A 162 -10.26 17.35 4.63
N HIS A 163 -9.28 17.90 5.35
CA HIS A 163 -7.88 17.87 4.94
C HIS A 163 -7.32 16.44 4.80
N ASN A 164 -7.80 15.50 5.62
CA ASN A 164 -7.43 14.08 5.54
C ASN A 164 -7.84 13.41 4.21
N HIS A 165 -8.76 14.02 3.46
CA HIS A 165 -9.30 13.46 2.22
C HIS A 165 -9.06 14.35 0.99
N ILE A 166 -9.01 15.67 1.19
CA ILE A 166 -8.69 16.65 0.15
C ILE A 166 -7.54 17.50 0.69
N PRO A 167 -6.34 17.44 0.09
CA PRO A 167 -5.24 18.28 0.54
C PRO A 167 -5.50 19.74 0.13
N PHE A 168 -5.47 20.67 1.09
CA PHE A 168 -5.54 22.11 0.83
C PHE A 168 -4.74 22.91 1.88
N ASP A 169 -4.13 24.00 1.43
CA ASP A 169 -3.34 24.93 2.23
C ASP A 169 -4.10 26.23 2.51
N TYR A 170 -5.11 26.53 1.70
CA TYR A 170 -6.00 27.66 1.91
C TYR A 170 -7.43 27.27 1.54
N PHE A 171 -8.37 27.58 2.42
CA PHE A 171 -9.78 27.27 2.24
C PHE A 171 -10.62 28.54 2.32
N ALA A 172 -11.57 28.70 1.42
CA ALA A 172 -12.51 29.81 1.46
C ALA A 172 -13.93 29.37 1.12
N VAL A 173 -14.90 29.90 1.86
CA VAL A 173 -16.32 29.80 1.50
C VAL A 173 -16.82 31.20 1.21
N CYS A 174 -17.30 31.41 -0.01
CA CYS A 174 -17.96 32.65 -0.42
C CYS A 174 -19.44 32.40 -0.63
N TRP A 175 -20.27 33.41 -0.40
CA TRP A 175 -21.69 33.34 -0.70
C TRP A 175 -22.13 34.53 -1.53
N ASP A 176 -23.08 34.26 -2.41
CA ASP A 176 -23.71 35.25 -3.27
C ASP A 176 -25.15 35.44 -2.78
N ASP A 177 -25.40 36.54 -2.09
CA ASP A 177 -26.72 36.96 -1.62
C ASP A 177 -26.92 38.42 -2.02
N GLU A 178 -27.93 38.68 -2.86
CA GLU A 178 -28.34 40.01 -3.33
C GLU A 178 -28.64 40.98 -2.17
N ASN A 179 -28.90 40.48 -0.94
CA ASN A 179 -29.23 41.29 0.23
C ASN A 179 -28.09 41.43 1.28
N ARG A 180 -27.04 40.60 1.26
CA ARG A 180 -26.02 40.55 2.35
C ARG A 180 -24.62 41.02 1.96
N GLY A 181 -24.41 41.39 0.70
CA GLY A 181 -23.10 41.78 0.19
C GLY A 181 -22.14 40.59 0.04
N ASN A 182 -21.04 40.82 -0.68
CA ASN A 182 -20.09 39.78 -1.10
C ASN A 182 -19.15 39.35 0.04
N ASN A 183 -19.69 38.72 1.09
CA ASN A 183 -18.94 38.26 2.25
C ASN A 183 -18.45 36.81 2.09
N GLY A 184 -17.46 36.42 2.89
CA GLY A 184 -16.82 35.10 2.82
C GLY A 184 -15.97 34.84 4.05
N MET A 185 -15.74 33.58 4.35
CA MET A 185 -14.79 33.15 5.38
C MET A 185 -13.57 32.52 4.70
N ALA A 186 -12.39 32.79 5.24
CA ALA A 186 -11.13 32.25 4.74
C ALA A 186 -10.31 31.67 5.88
N TYR A 187 -9.61 30.58 5.59
CA TYR A 187 -8.74 29.88 6.51
C TYR A 187 -7.44 29.53 5.81
N LEU A 188 -6.31 29.82 6.46
CA LEU A 188 -4.97 29.50 5.97
C LEU A 188 -4.37 28.39 6.84
N LYS A 189 -3.74 27.40 6.23
CA LYS A 189 -2.99 26.36 6.92
C LYS A 189 -1.64 26.91 7.39
N GLU A 190 -1.35 26.79 8.69
CA GLU A 190 -0.04 27.09 9.29
C GLU A 190 0.77 25.78 9.49
N ASP A 191 1.85 25.81 10.27
CA ASP A 191 2.68 24.62 10.53
C ASP A 191 1.85 23.48 11.17
N GLY A 192 1.87 22.29 10.54
CA GLY A 192 1.01 21.16 10.92
C GLY A 192 -0.37 21.18 10.25
N ASP A 193 -1.31 20.36 10.69
CA ASP A 193 -2.70 20.33 10.18
C ASP A 193 -3.61 21.35 10.90
N ILE A 194 -3.05 22.50 11.25
CA ILE A 194 -3.73 23.58 11.98
C ILE A 194 -4.11 24.69 10.99
N PHE A 195 -5.40 25.00 10.96
CA PHE A 195 -5.95 26.11 10.19
C PHE A 195 -6.08 27.38 11.04
N GLN A 196 -6.00 28.56 10.45
CA GLN A 196 -6.24 29.81 11.14
C GLN A 196 -7.22 30.66 10.33
N PHE A 197 -8.22 31.22 11.00
CA PHE A 197 -9.14 32.17 10.38
C PHE A 197 -8.38 33.41 9.90
N LEU A 198 -8.64 33.80 8.65
CA LEU A 198 -8.04 34.97 8.03
C LEU A 198 -9.13 35.99 7.71
N SER A 199 -9.17 37.08 8.47
CA SER A 199 -10.13 38.16 8.24
C SER A 199 -9.83 38.92 6.95
N ILE A 200 -10.83 39.61 6.39
CA ILE A 200 -10.63 40.41 5.18
C ILE A 200 -9.68 41.59 5.43
N GLU A 201 -9.63 42.13 6.66
CA GLU A 201 -8.69 43.17 7.07
C GLU A 201 -7.25 42.64 7.14
N GLN A 202 -7.05 41.43 7.69
CA GLN A 202 -5.75 40.76 7.71
C GLN A 202 -5.26 40.45 6.29
N LEU A 203 -6.17 39.97 5.42
CA LEU A 203 -5.89 39.71 4.01
C LEU A 203 -5.52 41.01 3.26
N ALA A 204 -6.28 42.09 3.46
CA ALA A 204 -6.02 43.41 2.88
C ALA A 204 -4.64 43.94 3.29
N SER A 205 -4.29 43.81 4.57
CA SER A 205 -2.99 44.20 5.10
C SER A 205 -1.83 43.43 4.46
N ARG A 206 -1.95 42.10 4.34
CA ARG A 206 -0.91 41.25 3.73
C ARG A 206 -0.70 41.56 2.24
N ILE A 207 -1.79 41.71 1.48
CA ILE A 207 -1.74 41.99 0.04
C ILE A 207 -1.35 43.46 -0.25
N GLY A 208 -1.37 44.35 0.75
CA GLY A 208 -1.11 45.78 0.57
C GLY A 208 -2.23 46.50 -0.20
N LYS A 209 -3.49 46.12 0.04
CA LYS A 209 -4.69 46.67 -0.60
C LYS A 209 -5.71 47.13 0.43
N THR A 210 -6.67 47.96 0.02
CA THR A 210 -7.80 48.31 0.89
C THR A 210 -8.87 47.21 0.85
N ARG A 211 -9.72 47.15 1.89
CA ARG A 211 -10.90 46.27 1.91
C ARG A 211 -11.80 46.48 0.69
N GLU A 212 -11.95 47.74 0.26
CA GLU A 212 -12.76 48.12 -0.90
C GLU A 212 -12.18 47.60 -2.23
N ASP A 213 -10.85 47.64 -2.38
CA ASP A 213 -10.15 47.07 -3.54
C ASP A 213 -10.39 45.56 -3.65
N LEU A 214 -10.30 44.85 -2.52
CA LEU A 214 -10.51 43.40 -2.48
C LEU A 214 -11.97 43.03 -2.80
N LEU A 215 -12.95 43.75 -2.25
CA LEU A 215 -14.36 43.54 -2.54
C LEU A 215 -14.71 43.82 -4.01
N THR A 216 -14.09 44.84 -4.60
CA THR A 216 -14.25 45.19 -6.03
C THR A 216 -13.62 44.14 -6.96
N ALA A 217 -12.50 43.54 -6.56
CA ALA A 217 -11.89 42.44 -7.30
C ALA A 217 -12.76 41.17 -7.22
N LYS A 218 -13.43 40.94 -6.08
CA LYS A 218 -14.25 39.75 -5.82
C LYS A 218 -15.54 39.73 -6.65
N SER A 219 -16.15 40.89 -6.93
CA SER A 219 -17.39 41.00 -7.72
C SER A 219 -17.21 40.71 -9.22
N LYS A 220 -15.98 40.54 -9.71
CA LYS A 220 -15.66 40.28 -11.12
C LYS A 220 -15.38 38.80 -11.44
N GLY A 221 -15.46 37.92 -10.44
CA GLY A 221 -15.13 36.50 -10.60
C GLY A 221 -16.24 35.67 -11.24
N ILE A 222 -15.86 34.64 -11.99
CA ILE A 222 -16.79 33.66 -12.58
C ILE A 222 -16.98 32.49 -11.61
N VAL A 223 -18.23 32.21 -11.26
CA VAL A 223 -18.60 31.05 -10.44
C VAL A 223 -18.95 29.87 -11.36
N PRO A 224 -18.29 28.70 -11.22
CA PRO A 224 -18.63 27.53 -12.02
C PRO A 224 -20.00 26.96 -11.64
N LYS A 225 -20.66 26.29 -12.58
CA LYS A 225 -21.95 25.62 -12.35
C LYS A 225 -21.81 24.29 -11.61
N ASP A 226 -20.77 23.55 -11.95
CA ASP A 226 -20.49 22.22 -11.43
C ASP A 226 -19.17 22.21 -10.67
N ALA A 227 -18.94 21.11 -9.96
CA ALA A 227 -17.68 20.83 -9.28
C ALA A 227 -16.53 20.79 -10.29
N ILE A 228 -15.43 21.52 -10.03
CA ILE A 228 -14.31 21.61 -10.98
C ILE A 228 -12.99 21.91 -10.27
N PHE A 229 -11.88 21.40 -10.80
CA PHE A 229 -10.54 21.79 -10.37
C PHE A 229 -9.74 22.40 -11.51
N TYR A 230 -8.75 23.22 -11.17
CA TYR A 230 -7.77 23.77 -12.08
C TYR A 230 -6.37 23.56 -11.50
N GLY A 231 -5.46 23.04 -12.31
CA GLY A 231 -4.04 22.86 -11.96
C GLY A 231 -3.14 23.21 -13.14
N GLY A 232 -1.88 23.53 -12.87
CA GLY A 232 -0.89 23.83 -13.91
C GLY A 232 -1.32 24.97 -14.86
N PRO A 233 -1.24 24.81 -16.20
CA PRO A 233 -1.58 25.86 -17.15
C PRO A 233 -3.04 26.35 -17.06
N ASP A 234 -3.98 25.43 -16.82
CA ASP A 234 -5.41 25.76 -16.73
C ASP A 234 -5.72 26.62 -15.51
N PHE A 235 -4.92 26.49 -14.44
CA PHE A 235 -5.01 27.32 -13.25
C PHE A 235 -4.64 28.77 -13.54
N GLU A 236 -3.51 29.01 -14.22
CA GLU A 236 -3.10 30.37 -14.60
C GLU A 236 -4.12 31.05 -15.52
N GLN A 237 -4.68 30.31 -16.49
CA GLN A 237 -5.75 30.81 -17.36
C GLN A 237 -7.00 31.22 -16.57
N MET A 238 -7.37 30.44 -15.54
CA MET A 238 -8.48 30.76 -14.65
C MET A 238 -8.20 32.00 -13.78
N LEU A 239 -6.97 32.18 -13.31
CA LEU A 239 -6.58 33.37 -12.52
C LEU A 239 -6.69 34.66 -13.32
N ASP A 240 -6.38 34.64 -14.63
CA ASP A 240 -6.54 35.81 -15.50
C ASP A 240 -7.99 36.29 -15.63
N GLN A 241 -8.94 35.38 -15.45
CA GLN A 241 -10.38 35.67 -15.47
C GLN A 241 -10.93 36.05 -14.09
N ASN A 242 -10.14 35.91 -13.02
CA ASN A 242 -10.58 36.08 -11.64
C ASN A 242 -9.58 36.93 -10.84
N PRO A 243 -9.64 38.27 -10.91
CA PRO A 243 -8.66 39.17 -10.28
C PRO A 243 -8.47 38.95 -8.77
N PHE A 244 -9.54 38.64 -8.04
CA PHE A 244 -9.46 38.33 -6.60
C PHE A 244 -8.68 37.06 -6.31
N ARG A 245 -8.95 35.98 -7.05
CA ARG A 245 -8.22 34.72 -6.90
C ARG A 245 -6.75 34.89 -7.25
N LYS A 246 -6.45 35.68 -8.29
CA LYS A 246 -5.08 35.99 -8.68
C LYS A 246 -4.29 36.65 -7.55
N LEU A 247 -4.89 37.59 -6.81
CA LEU A 247 -4.24 38.22 -5.66
C LEU A 247 -3.95 37.22 -4.54
N ILE A 248 -4.93 36.40 -4.17
CA ILE A 248 -4.78 35.38 -3.10
C ILE A 248 -3.73 34.34 -3.50
N SER A 249 -3.79 33.83 -4.73
CA SER A 249 -2.86 32.79 -5.21
C SER A 249 -1.43 33.27 -5.29
N ARG A 250 -1.19 34.56 -5.57
CA ARG A 250 0.16 35.15 -5.59
C ARG A 250 0.69 35.37 -4.17
N GLU A 251 -0.16 35.82 -3.24
CA GLU A 251 0.24 36.07 -1.84
C GLU A 251 0.62 34.78 -1.10
N PHE A 252 -0.11 33.68 -1.33
CA PHE A 252 0.07 32.43 -0.59
C PHE A 252 0.75 31.30 -1.40
N GLU A 253 1.30 31.63 -2.56
CA GLU A 253 2.01 30.69 -3.46
C GLU A 253 1.15 29.47 -3.86
N LEU A 254 -0.13 29.69 -4.14
CA LEU A 254 -1.09 28.63 -4.48
C LEU A 254 -0.94 28.25 -5.96
N GLY A 255 -0.92 26.96 -6.27
CA GLY A 255 -0.70 26.40 -7.61
C GLY A 255 -1.88 25.63 -8.19
N SER A 256 -2.89 25.29 -7.39
CA SER A 256 -4.12 24.67 -7.86
C SER A 256 -5.33 25.05 -6.99
N ILE A 257 -6.53 24.82 -7.53
CA ILE A 257 -7.80 25.04 -6.83
C ILE A 257 -8.82 23.97 -7.19
N LEU A 258 -9.63 23.56 -6.21
CA LEU A 258 -10.82 22.74 -6.35
C LEU A 258 -12.03 23.55 -5.86
N LEU A 259 -13.09 23.59 -6.67
CA LEU A 259 -14.26 24.43 -6.49
C LEU A 259 -15.53 23.59 -6.42
N GLN A 260 -16.33 23.82 -5.39
CA GLN A 260 -17.62 23.16 -5.21
C GLN A 260 -18.72 24.21 -5.00
N PRO A 261 -19.54 24.49 -6.03
CA PRO A 261 -20.76 25.28 -5.86
C PRO A 261 -21.81 24.47 -5.10
N VAL A 262 -22.47 25.10 -4.13
CA VAL A 262 -23.52 24.50 -3.30
C VAL A 262 -24.72 25.44 -3.29
N SER A 263 -25.87 24.97 -3.76
CA SER A 263 -27.11 25.74 -3.72
C SER A 263 -27.87 25.41 -2.46
N LEU A 264 -28.10 26.40 -1.60
CA LEU A 264 -28.93 26.26 -0.42
C LEU A 264 -30.39 26.61 -0.79
N PRO A 265 -31.38 25.78 -0.43
CA PRO A 265 -32.77 25.99 -0.86
C PRO A 265 -33.38 27.33 -0.43
N VAL A 266 -32.91 27.92 0.68
CA VAL A 266 -33.49 29.15 1.28
C VAL A 266 -32.48 30.31 1.33
N SER A 267 -31.18 30.03 1.29
CA SER A 267 -30.14 30.96 1.74
C SER A 267 -29.13 31.37 0.65
N GLY A 268 -29.45 31.13 -0.62
CA GLY A 268 -28.61 31.52 -1.76
C GLY A 268 -27.58 30.47 -2.17
N LYS A 269 -26.52 30.89 -2.87
CA LYS A 269 -25.46 30.00 -3.37
C LYS A 269 -24.17 30.21 -2.59
N LEU A 270 -23.58 29.09 -2.15
CA LEU A 270 -22.24 29.03 -1.58
C LEU A 270 -21.25 28.51 -2.61
N LEU A 271 -19.99 28.94 -2.49
CA LEU A 271 -18.87 28.38 -3.23
C LEU A 271 -17.77 28.01 -2.25
N PHE A 272 -17.55 26.70 -2.09
CA PHE A 272 -16.43 26.16 -1.36
C PHE A 272 -15.22 26.13 -2.30
N SER A 273 -14.10 26.68 -1.83
CA SER A 273 -12.86 26.82 -2.60
C SER A 273 -11.69 26.25 -1.80
N PHE A 274 -11.09 25.19 -2.30
CA PHE A 274 -9.95 24.50 -1.71
C PHE A 274 -8.73 24.79 -2.56
N TYR A 275 -7.72 25.46 -2.02
CA TYR A 275 -6.50 25.80 -2.74
C TYR A 275 -5.32 25.01 -2.20
N ASN A 276 -4.40 24.64 -3.08
CA ASN A 276 -3.17 23.95 -2.72
C ASN A 276 -1.96 24.59 -3.40
N ARG A 277 -0.80 24.55 -2.75
CA ARG A 277 0.47 25.02 -3.31
C ARG A 277 1.01 24.12 -4.42
N ASP A 278 0.73 22.81 -4.38
CA ASP A 278 1.05 21.89 -5.46
C ASP A 278 0.08 22.05 -6.64
N GLY A 279 0.64 22.33 -7.83
CA GLY A 279 -0.11 22.48 -9.08
C GLY A 279 -0.75 21.19 -9.60
N LYS A 280 -0.45 20.03 -9.01
CA LYS A 280 -0.99 18.71 -9.38
C LYS A 280 -1.78 18.02 -8.25
N ALA A 281 -2.15 18.77 -7.21
CA ALA A 281 -2.81 18.22 -6.02
C ALA A 281 -4.17 17.56 -6.34
N TYR A 282 -4.93 18.12 -7.29
CA TYR A 282 -6.30 17.69 -7.58
C TYR A 282 -6.43 16.80 -8.82
N LYS A 283 -7.47 15.96 -8.81
CA LYS A 283 -7.78 14.92 -9.80
C LYS A 283 -9.29 14.74 -9.85
N GLN A 284 -9.79 14.04 -10.88
CA GLN A 284 -11.22 13.76 -11.05
C GLN A 284 -11.85 13.04 -9.85
N GLU A 285 -11.08 12.21 -9.14
CA GLU A 285 -11.55 11.53 -7.93
C GLU A 285 -12.00 12.51 -6.82
N HIS A 286 -11.33 13.67 -6.68
CA HIS A 286 -11.70 14.68 -5.69
C HIS A 286 -12.99 15.42 -6.06
N VAL A 287 -13.23 15.63 -7.36
CA VAL A 287 -14.49 16.22 -7.88
C VAL A 287 -15.66 15.29 -7.57
N ALA A 288 -15.54 14.02 -7.96
CA ALA A 288 -16.59 13.03 -7.72
C ALA A 288 -16.87 12.85 -6.21
N TRP A 289 -15.84 12.99 -5.37
CA TRP A 289 -15.97 12.95 -3.92
C TRP A 289 -16.77 14.14 -3.36
N LEU A 290 -16.46 15.38 -3.77
CA LEU A 290 -17.23 16.57 -3.34
C LEU A 290 -18.68 16.54 -3.83
N GLU A 291 -18.93 16.03 -5.04
CA GLU A 291 -20.29 15.83 -5.55
C GLU A 291 -21.10 14.86 -4.67
N ARG A 292 -20.48 13.76 -4.20
CA ARG A 292 -21.15 12.82 -3.27
C ARG A 292 -21.38 13.42 -1.88
N LEU A 293 -20.55 14.37 -1.45
CA LEU A 293 -20.72 15.08 -0.19
C LEU A 293 -21.64 16.31 -0.27
N GLN A 294 -22.32 16.53 -1.39
CA GLN A 294 -23.16 17.71 -1.60
C GLN A 294 -24.18 17.94 -0.46
N LEU A 295 -24.83 16.88 0.04
CA LEU A 295 -25.79 16.99 1.15
C LEU A 295 -25.12 17.43 2.46
N LEU A 296 -23.91 16.94 2.74
CA LEU A 296 -23.13 17.34 3.91
C LEU A 296 -22.71 18.81 3.82
N LEU A 297 -22.25 19.24 2.65
CA LEU A 297 -21.87 20.63 2.41
C LEU A 297 -23.05 21.60 2.50
N ILE A 298 -24.26 21.17 2.13
CA ILE A 298 -25.49 21.94 2.36
C ILE A 298 -25.71 22.15 3.86
N GLN A 299 -25.59 21.09 4.68
CA GLN A 299 -25.77 21.19 6.14
C GLN A 299 -24.72 22.09 6.80
N ILE A 300 -23.46 21.97 6.39
CA ILE A 300 -22.39 22.87 6.85
C ILE A 300 -22.73 24.32 6.46
N GLY A 301 -23.17 24.53 5.21
CA GLY A 301 -23.55 25.83 4.68
C GLY A 301 -24.68 26.51 5.46
N ASP A 302 -25.76 25.77 5.75
CA ASP A 302 -26.89 26.28 6.53
C ASP A 302 -26.47 26.69 7.95
N LYS A 303 -25.65 25.87 8.61
CA LYS A 303 -25.10 26.19 9.95
C LYS A 303 -24.15 27.38 9.92
N LEU A 304 -23.34 27.51 8.87
CA LEU A 304 -22.41 28.62 8.69
C LEU A 304 -23.16 29.95 8.57
N LEU A 305 -24.25 29.97 7.81
CA LEU A 305 -25.08 31.18 7.63
C LEU A 305 -25.93 31.51 8.86
N SER A 306 -26.38 30.51 9.64
CA SER A 306 -27.16 30.76 10.86
C SER A 306 -26.33 31.39 11.99
N HIS A 307 -25.04 31.02 12.11
CA HIS A 307 -24.17 31.57 13.16
C HIS A 307 -23.74 33.02 12.90
N GLN A 308 -23.74 33.48 11.66
CA GLN A 308 -23.46 34.88 11.29
C GLN A 308 -24.59 35.86 11.69
N GLN A 309 -25.78 35.37 12.04
CA GLN A 309 -26.92 36.19 12.45
C GLN A 309 -26.96 36.51 13.95
N SER A 310 -26.00 35.99 14.74
CA SER A 310 -25.93 36.23 16.18
C SER A 310 -24.87 37.29 16.50
N PRO A 311 -25.19 38.39 17.22
CA PRO A 311 -24.24 39.45 17.54
C PRO A 311 -23.16 38.96 18.53
N GLU A 312 -21.93 39.43 18.29
CA GLU A 312 -20.70 39.11 19.04
C GLU A 312 -20.84 39.19 20.57
N ILE A 313 -20.16 38.28 21.28
CA ILE A 313 -19.72 38.48 22.67
C ILE A 313 -18.22 38.14 22.72
N PRO A 314 -17.38 38.93 23.45
CA PRO A 314 -15.94 38.92 23.28
C PRO A 314 -15.22 37.78 23.99
N ASN A 315 -14.04 37.48 23.44
CA ASN A 315 -12.95 36.65 23.94
C ASN A 315 -12.77 36.67 25.48
N PRO A 316 -12.56 35.51 26.13
CA PRO A 316 -11.68 35.47 27.29
C PRO A 316 -10.52 34.47 27.11
N MET A 317 -9.38 34.92 27.61
CA MET A 317 -8.10 34.24 27.74
C MET A 317 -8.18 32.90 28.49
N ILE A 318 -7.31 31.98 28.08
CA ILE A 318 -6.59 30.93 28.85
C ILE A 318 -7.24 30.48 30.18
N ALA A 319 -7.78 29.25 30.21
CA ALA A 319 -7.77 28.39 31.41
C ALA A 319 -7.94 26.88 31.07
N ASP A 320 -6.92 26.11 31.45
CA ASP A 320 -6.76 24.69 31.84
C ASP A 320 -7.86 23.63 31.50
N PRO A 321 -7.51 22.47 30.90
CA PRO A 321 -8.45 21.41 30.54
C PRO A 321 -8.50 20.29 31.59
N ARG A 322 -9.52 20.29 32.45
CA ARG A 322 -10.00 19.09 33.15
C ARG A 322 -11.48 19.23 33.47
N GLU A 323 -12.34 18.53 32.71
CA GLU A 323 -13.44 17.75 33.31
C GLU A 323 -14.14 16.88 32.26
N ALA A 324 -14.43 15.66 32.70
CA ALA A 324 -14.88 14.48 31.99
C ALA A 324 -16.17 14.64 31.18
N VAL A 325 -16.24 13.93 30.05
CA VAL A 325 -17.50 13.37 29.54
C VAL A 325 -17.27 11.88 29.31
N GLU A 326 -17.95 11.06 30.13
CA GLU A 326 -18.08 9.62 29.93
C GLU A 326 -18.95 9.36 28.69
N GLU A 327 -18.43 8.58 27.74
CA GLU A 327 -19.19 8.07 26.59
C GLU A 327 -19.89 6.74 26.96
N PRO A 328 -21.11 6.50 26.45
CA PRO A 328 -21.82 5.25 26.68
C PRO A 328 -21.19 4.12 25.87
N VAL A 329 -20.76 3.06 26.57
CA VAL A 329 -20.28 1.81 26.00
C VAL A 329 -21.42 1.13 25.25
N ILE A 330 -21.35 1.12 23.92
CA ILE A 330 -22.06 0.15 23.10
C ILE A 330 -21.20 -1.12 23.12
N GLU A 331 -21.75 -2.21 23.68
CA GLU A 331 -21.14 -3.55 23.64
C GLU A 331 -21.00 -4.00 22.18
N ILE A 332 -19.83 -3.71 21.60
CA ILE A 332 -19.34 -4.43 20.44
C ILE A 332 -18.88 -5.79 20.96
N ILE A 333 -19.65 -6.83 20.65
CA ILE A 333 -19.23 -8.21 20.87
C ILE A 333 -17.89 -8.40 20.16
N ASP A 334 -16.85 -8.53 20.97
CA ASP A 334 -15.45 -8.62 20.59
C ASP A 334 -15.20 -9.88 19.73
N ARG A 335 -15.08 -9.70 18.41
CA ARG A 335 -14.65 -10.76 17.48
C ARG A 335 -13.13 -10.85 17.33
N SER A 336 -12.33 -10.17 18.19
CA SER A 336 -10.86 -10.21 18.11
C SER A 336 -10.26 -11.54 18.59
N GLU A 337 -10.96 -12.28 19.47
CA GLU A 337 -10.50 -13.58 19.98
C GLU A 337 -10.46 -14.68 18.88
N GLU A 338 -11.33 -14.58 17.85
CA GLU A 338 -11.44 -15.56 16.76
C GLU A 338 -10.28 -15.54 15.75
N LEU A 339 -9.43 -14.49 15.73
CA LEU A 339 -8.20 -14.44 14.90
C LEU A 339 -6.91 -14.70 15.68
N GLY A 340 -6.88 -14.42 16.99
CA GLY A 340 -5.70 -14.72 17.82
C GLY A 340 -4.50 -13.86 17.42
N LEU A 341 -4.78 -12.72 16.80
CA LEU A 341 -3.83 -11.71 16.34
C LEU A 341 -4.02 -10.46 17.20
N VAL A 342 -2.91 -9.87 17.65
CA VAL A 342 -2.91 -8.67 18.51
C VAL A 342 -2.53 -7.44 17.68
N GLY A 343 -3.25 -6.34 17.87
CA GLY A 343 -3.06 -5.06 17.20
C GLY A 343 -4.40 -4.47 16.72
N SER A 344 -4.50 -3.15 16.65
CA SER A 344 -5.67 -2.36 16.23
C SER A 344 -5.28 -1.18 15.33
N SER A 345 -4.05 -1.17 14.80
CA SER A 345 -3.64 -0.20 13.79
C SER A 345 -4.48 -0.37 12.52
N GLU A 346 -4.82 0.75 11.88
CA GLU A 346 -5.63 0.76 10.64
C GLU A 346 -5.01 -0.15 9.56
N ALA A 347 -3.68 -0.14 9.44
CA ALA A 347 -2.96 -1.00 8.50
C ALA A 347 -3.12 -2.49 8.81
N PHE A 348 -3.21 -2.88 10.09
CA PHE A 348 -3.37 -4.26 10.50
C PHE A 348 -4.84 -4.72 10.50
N ASP A 349 -5.80 -3.83 10.74
CA ASP A 349 -7.21 -4.16 10.61
C ASP A 349 -7.61 -4.45 9.16
N LYS A 350 -7.07 -3.70 8.19
CA LYS A 350 -7.18 -4.03 6.75
C LYS A 350 -6.67 -5.43 6.44
N ILE A 351 -5.58 -5.86 7.09
CA ILE A 351 -5.07 -7.22 6.93
C ILE A 351 -6.09 -8.22 7.47
N LYS A 352 -6.63 -8.02 8.68
CA LYS A 352 -7.64 -8.92 9.27
C LYS A 352 -8.88 -9.06 8.39
N GLU A 353 -9.33 -7.98 7.75
CA GLU A 353 -10.43 -8.01 6.78
C GLU A 353 -10.08 -8.89 5.58
N GLN A 354 -8.90 -8.69 4.99
CA GLN A 354 -8.40 -9.52 3.89
C GLN A 354 -8.28 -11.01 4.28
N LEU A 355 -7.91 -11.33 5.53
CA LEU A 355 -7.87 -12.72 6.01
C LEU A 355 -9.25 -13.37 5.99
N LYS A 356 -10.28 -12.65 6.45
CA LYS A 356 -11.66 -13.14 6.47
C LYS A 356 -12.18 -13.46 5.07
N VAL A 357 -11.73 -12.71 4.08
CA VAL A 357 -12.12 -12.91 2.68
C VAL A 357 -11.38 -14.08 2.06
N VAL A 358 -10.08 -14.21 2.28
CA VAL A 358 -9.29 -15.26 1.61
C VAL A 358 -9.45 -16.64 2.26
N ALA A 359 -9.80 -16.70 3.55
CA ALA A 359 -9.82 -17.95 4.30
C ALA A 359 -10.82 -19.00 3.80
N PRO A 360 -12.03 -18.69 3.33
CA PRO A 360 -12.95 -19.69 2.78
C PRO A 360 -12.48 -20.33 1.46
N PHE A 361 -11.60 -19.66 0.70
CA PHE A 361 -11.20 -20.12 -0.63
C PHE A 361 -9.96 -21.02 -0.61
N ASP A 362 -9.97 -22.07 -1.43
CA ASP A 362 -8.84 -23.02 -1.61
C ASP A 362 -7.78 -22.48 -2.58
N ILE A 363 -7.31 -21.25 -2.32
CA ILE A 363 -6.34 -20.55 -3.17
C ILE A 363 -5.01 -20.35 -2.45
N SER A 364 -3.94 -20.20 -3.24
CA SER A 364 -2.61 -19.89 -2.73
C SER A 364 -2.54 -18.46 -2.19
N VAL A 365 -1.99 -18.33 -0.99
CA VAL A 365 -1.77 -17.03 -0.33
C VAL A 365 -0.27 -16.80 -0.18
N LEU A 366 0.22 -15.66 -0.64
CA LEU A 366 1.62 -15.26 -0.51
C LEU A 366 1.75 -14.13 0.52
N ILE A 367 2.32 -14.44 1.68
CA ILE A 367 2.53 -13.50 2.77
C ILE A 367 3.91 -12.85 2.64
N LEU A 368 3.94 -11.56 2.34
CA LEU A 368 5.13 -10.75 2.21
C LEU A 368 5.34 -9.93 3.48
N GLY A 369 6.60 -9.68 3.84
CA GLY A 369 6.94 -8.77 4.93
C GLY A 369 8.28 -9.10 5.57
N GLU A 370 8.84 -8.12 6.27
CA GLU A 370 10.15 -8.25 6.92
C GLU A 370 10.20 -9.44 7.91
N SER A 371 11.42 -9.83 8.29
CA SER A 371 11.60 -10.85 9.32
C SER A 371 10.96 -10.39 10.63
N GLY A 372 10.26 -11.30 11.31
CA GLY A 372 9.64 -11.02 12.61
C GLY A 372 8.34 -10.22 12.57
N THR A 373 7.71 -9.97 11.42
CA THR A 373 6.42 -9.25 11.31
C THR A 373 5.19 -10.09 11.68
N GLY A 374 5.35 -11.38 11.94
CA GLY A 374 4.25 -12.28 12.35
C GLY A 374 3.62 -13.10 11.21
N LYS A 375 4.32 -13.31 10.09
CA LYS A 375 3.85 -14.09 8.93
C LYS A 375 3.26 -15.46 9.30
N GLU A 376 3.92 -16.20 10.19
CA GLU A 376 3.44 -17.51 10.64
C GLU A 376 2.11 -17.41 11.41
N ARG A 377 1.93 -16.39 12.28
CA ARG A 377 0.68 -16.18 13.01
C ARG A 377 -0.47 -15.87 12.08
N VAL A 378 -0.20 -15.09 11.02
CA VAL A 378 -1.17 -14.80 9.97
C VAL A 378 -1.55 -16.05 9.19
N ALA A 379 -0.59 -16.91 8.83
CA ALA A 379 -0.88 -18.19 8.18
C ALA A 379 -1.74 -19.12 9.06
N GLN A 380 -1.46 -19.16 10.37
CA GLN A 380 -2.29 -19.90 11.33
C GLN A 380 -3.71 -19.35 11.41
N ALA A 381 -3.86 -18.02 11.42
CA ALA A 381 -5.16 -17.37 11.44
C ALA A 381 -5.97 -17.76 10.19
N ILE A 382 -5.38 -17.67 8.98
CA ILE A 382 -6.04 -18.07 7.72
C ILE A 382 -6.55 -19.51 7.82
N HIS A 383 -5.72 -20.44 8.29
CA HIS A 383 -6.12 -21.83 8.44
C HIS A 383 -7.28 -21.99 9.44
N ARG A 384 -7.22 -21.31 10.59
CA ARG A 384 -8.23 -21.40 11.65
C ARG A 384 -9.61 -20.92 11.23
N ILE A 385 -9.67 -19.89 10.38
CA ILE A 385 -10.93 -19.35 9.85
C ILE A 385 -11.30 -19.90 8.46
N SER A 386 -10.62 -20.95 8.00
CA SER A 386 -10.93 -21.63 6.72
C SER A 386 -11.84 -22.84 6.89
N ASP A 387 -12.38 -23.34 5.78
CA ASP A 387 -13.11 -24.61 5.71
C ASP A 387 -12.24 -25.82 6.10
N ARG A 388 -10.90 -25.67 6.02
CA ARG A 388 -9.92 -26.69 6.39
C ARG A 388 -9.48 -26.60 7.87
N ARG A 389 -10.14 -25.80 8.73
CA ARG A 389 -9.76 -25.58 10.14
C ARG A 389 -9.65 -26.84 11.01
N THR A 390 -10.35 -27.92 10.65
CA THR A 390 -10.32 -29.20 11.37
C THR A 390 -9.28 -30.18 10.81
N LYS A 391 -8.58 -29.78 9.74
CA LYS A 391 -7.59 -30.58 9.01
C LYS A 391 -6.17 -30.16 9.44
N PRO A 392 -5.11 -30.94 9.12
CA PRO A 392 -3.77 -30.60 9.57
C PRO A 392 -3.27 -29.29 8.96
N LEU A 393 -2.54 -28.50 9.76
CA LEU A 393 -1.68 -27.41 9.32
C LEU A 393 -0.22 -27.86 9.45
N VAL A 394 0.39 -28.23 8.33
CA VAL A 394 1.80 -28.64 8.27
C VAL A 394 2.66 -27.41 8.00
N LYS A 395 3.60 -27.11 8.90
CA LYS A 395 4.50 -25.97 8.76
C LYS A 395 5.88 -26.43 8.33
N VAL A 396 6.47 -25.75 7.36
CA VAL A 396 7.80 -26.02 6.85
C VAL A 396 8.53 -24.70 6.69
N ASN A 397 9.71 -24.58 7.31
CA ASN A 397 10.61 -23.45 7.08
C ASN A 397 11.68 -23.89 6.09
N CYS A 398 11.65 -23.33 4.88
CA CYS A 398 12.57 -23.71 3.81
C CYS A 398 14.01 -23.26 4.11
N GLY A 399 14.19 -22.16 4.85
CA GLY A 399 15.52 -21.69 5.26
C GLY A 399 16.16 -22.51 6.39
N ALA A 400 15.38 -23.26 7.17
CA ALA A 400 15.88 -24.05 8.30
C ALA A 400 16.34 -25.47 7.92
N ILE A 401 15.94 -25.96 6.74
CA ILE A 401 16.24 -27.33 6.28
C ILE A 401 17.49 -27.30 5.40
N PRO A 402 18.52 -28.12 5.68
CA PRO A 402 19.66 -28.24 4.78
C PRO A 402 19.22 -28.62 3.36
N ALA A 403 19.76 -27.95 2.33
CA ALA A 403 19.35 -28.13 0.94
C ALA A 403 19.34 -29.61 0.49
N ALA A 404 20.33 -30.39 0.93
CA ALA A 404 20.45 -31.82 0.60
C ALA A 404 19.32 -32.70 1.17
N LEU A 405 18.64 -32.27 2.23
CA LEU A 405 17.54 -33.00 2.85
C LEU A 405 16.17 -32.46 2.46
N MET A 406 16.11 -31.25 1.91
CA MET A 406 14.87 -30.52 1.64
C MET A 406 13.92 -31.28 0.72
N GLU A 407 14.44 -31.91 -0.33
CA GLU A 407 13.64 -32.71 -1.25
C GLU A 407 12.95 -33.88 -0.53
N SER A 408 13.73 -34.62 0.26
CA SER A 408 13.22 -35.76 1.03
C SER A 408 12.26 -35.33 2.13
N GLU A 409 12.45 -34.18 2.76
CA GLU A 409 11.54 -33.65 3.77
C GLU A 409 10.19 -33.25 3.13
N LEU A 410 10.23 -32.52 2.01
CA LEU A 410 9.03 -32.02 1.35
C LEU A 410 8.22 -33.14 0.67
N PHE A 411 8.88 -33.99 -0.11
CA PHE A 411 8.22 -34.95 -1.01
C PHE A 411 8.29 -36.41 -0.53
N GLY A 412 9.13 -36.70 0.49
CA GLY A 412 9.34 -38.07 0.97
C GLY A 412 10.24 -38.89 0.04
N HIS A 413 10.63 -40.08 0.48
CA HIS A 413 11.45 -40.99 -0.31
C HIS A 413 11.03 -42.45 -0.12
N GLU A 414 11.27 -43.25 -1.16
CA GLU A 414 11.18 -44.70 -1.07
C GLU A 414 12.45 -45.31 -0.48
N LYS A 415 12.32 -46.53 0.07
CA LYS A 415 13.46 -47.27 0.60
C LYS A 415 14.49 -47.50 -0.52
N GLY A 416 15.74 -47.14 -0.26
CA GLY A 416 16.84 -47.27 -1.23
C GLY A 416 16.95 -46.15 -2.27
N ALA A 417 16.21 -45.04 -2.11
CA ALA A 417 16.30 -43.89 -3.01
C ALA A 417 17.69 -43.23 -3.05
N PHE A 418 18.45 -43.32 -1.97
CA PHE A 418 19.84 -42.87 -1.85
C PHE A 418 20.57 -43.70 -0.77
N THR A 419 21.89 -43.57 -0.66
CA THR A 419 22.75 -44.44 0.17
C THR A 419 22.36 -44.50 1.64
N SER A 420 21.78 -43.42 2.20
CA SER A 420 21.28 -43.36 3.59
C SER A 420 19.78 -43.62 3.75
N ALA A 421 19.04 -43.93 2.67
CA ALA A 421 17.59 -44.17 2.69
C ALA A 421 17.23 -45.59 3.15
N VAL A 422 17.47 -45.89 4.44
CA VAL A 422 17.25 -47.22 5.03
C VAL A 422 15.77 -47.61 5.09
N ASN A 423 14.89 -46.63 5.34
CA ASN A 423 13.44 -46.82 5.48
C ASN A 423 12.70 -45.85 4.55
N ARG A 424 11.46 -46.17 4.19
CA ARG A 424 10.57 -45.23 3.49
C ARG A 424 10.21 -44.06 4.41
N ARG A 425 10.11 -42.85 3.85
CA ARG A 425 9.69 -41.64 4.57
C ARG A 425 8.54 -40.93 3.86
N ILE A 426 7.53 -40.55 4.65
CA ILE A 426 6.41 -39.71 4.21
C ILE A 426 6.87 -38.24 4.20
N GLY A 427 6.59 -37.52 3.11
CA GLY A 427 6.95 -36.11 2.96
C GLY A 427 5.91 -35.16 3.55
N LYS A 428 6.28 -33.90 3.76
CA LYS A 428 5.39 -32.85 4.29
C LYS A 428 4.16 -32.58 3.44
N PHE A 429 4.25 -32.69 2.11
CA PHE A 429 3.07 -32.58 1.25
C PHE A 429 2.08 -33.73 1.44
N GLU A 430 2.59 -34.95 1.69
CA GLU A 430 1.76 -36.10 1.96
C GLU A 430 1.12 -36.03 3.36
N GLU A 431 1.86 -35.56 4.37
CA GLU A 431 1.33 -35.25 5.71
C GLU A 431 0.20 -34.20 5.68
N ALA A 432 0.25 -33.27 4.72
CA ALA A 432 -0.69 -32.16 4.60
C ALA A 432 -1.95 -32.48 3.77
N ILE A 433 -2.10 -33.70 3.25
CA ILE A 433 -3.24 -34.07 2.38
C ILE A 433 -4.58 -33.79 3.08
N GLY A 434 -5.46 -33.08 2.38
CA GLY A 434 -6.76 -32.62 2.86
C GLY A 434 -6.69 -31.36 3.76
N GLY A 435 -5.50 -30.92 4.15
CA GLY A 435 -5.25 -29.80 5.03
C GLY A 435 -4.57 -28.61 4.36
N THR A 436 -3.69 -27.94 5.11
CA THR A 436 -2.95 -26.75 4.67
C THR A 436 -1.47 -26.96 4.93
N ILE A 437 -0.63 -26.61 3.96
CA ILE A 437 0.81 -26.51 4.16
C ILE A 437 1.21 -25.03 4.17
N PHE A 438 1.97 -24.65 5.19
CA PHE A 438 2.60 -23.34 5.32
C PHE A 438 4.08 -23.45 5.00
N LEU A 439 4.52 -22.81 3.92
CA LEU A 439 5.90 -22.75 3.46
C LEU A 439 6.50 -21.40 3.82
N ASP A 440 7.24 -21.36 4.94
CA ASP A 440 7.98 -20.17 5.35
C ASP A 440 9.32 -20.06 4.62
N GLU A 441 9.74 -18.82 4.39
CA GLU A 441 10.92 -18.46 3.60
C GLU A 441 11.00 -19.17 2.23
N ILE A 442 9.90 -19.10 1.45
CA ILE A 442 9.81 -19.77 0.14
C ILE A 442 10.90 -19.33 -0.86
N GLY A 443 11.45 -18.13 -0.68
CA GLY A 443 12.57 -17.62 -1.48
C GLY A 443 13.89 -18.35 -1.28
N GLU A 444 14.00 -19.23 -0.28
CA GLU A 444 15.16 -20.10 -0.05
C GLU A 444 15.07 -21.44 -0.80
N LEU A 445 13.94 -21.73 -1.47
CA LEU A 445 13.72 -22.99 -2.15
C LEU A 445 14.64 -23.13 -3.39
N PRO A 446 15.45 -24.19 -3.51
CA PRO A 446 16.26 -24.46 -4.70
C PRO A 446 15.43 -24.58 -5.99
N LEU A 447 15.99 -24.17 -7.14
CA LEU A 447 15.30 -24.12 -8.44
C LEU A 447 14.71 -25.46 -8.90
N ASP A 448 15.40 -26.57 -8.61
CA ASP A 448 14.95 -27.92 -8.91
C ASP A 448 13.71 -28.31 -8.10
N LEU A 449 13.64 -27.87 -6.84
CA LEU A 449 12.47 -28.10 -5.98
C LEU A 449 11.32 -27.15 -6.31
N GLN A 450 11.60 -25.96 -6.85
CA GLN A 450 10.58 -25.05 -7.36
C GLN A 450 9.76 -25.68 -8.49
N VAL A 451 10.39 -26.48 -9.37
CA VAL A 451 9.67 -27.23 -10.42
C VAL A 451 8.70 -28.25 -9.81
N LYS A 452 9.13 -28.98 -8.78
CA LYS A 452 8.27 -29.95 -8.10
C LYS A 452 7.12 -29.27 -7.36
N LEU A 453 7.38 -28.14 -6.71
CA LEU A 453 6.34 -27.33 -6.09
C LEU A 453 5.32 -26.82 -7.11
N LEU A 454 5.77 -26.40 -8.28
CA LEU A 454 4.88 -26.00 -9.37
C LEU A 454 3.96 -27.17 -9.77
N CYS A 455 4.48 -28.40 -9.89
CA CYS A 455 3.65 -29.59 -10.14
C CYS A 455 2.61 -29.82 -9.04
N VAL A 456 2.94 -29.56 -7.77
CA VAL A 456 1.94 -29.64 -6.67
C VAL A 456 0.83 -28.62 -6.87
N LEU A 457 1.18 -27.36 -7.19
CA LEU A 457 0.21 -26.27 -7.34
C LEU A 457 -0.63 -26.39 -8.62
N GLN A 458 -0.07 -27.02 -9.65
CA GLN A 458 -0.72 -27.25 -10.92
C GLN A 458 -1.45 -28.60 -10.90
N GLU A 459 -0.73 -29.71 -10.97
CA GLU A 459 -1.32 -31.05 -11.16
C GLU A 459 -1.99 -31.63 -9.91
N LYS A 460 -1.75 -31.00 -8.74
CA LYS A 460 -2.14 -31.56 -7.42
C LYS A 460 -1.61 -32.98 -7.25
N GLU A 461 -0.34 -33.17 -7.61
CA GLU A 461 0.35 -34.46 -7.57
C GLU A 461 1.78 -34.32 -7.05
N ILE A 462 2.27 -35.36 -6.38
CA ILE A 462 3.68 -35.54 -6.04
C ILE A 462 4.16 -36.95 -6.39
N VAL A 463 5.47 -37.09 -6.52
CA VAL A 463 6.17 -38.38 -6.61
C VAL A 463 7.29 -38.38 -5.57
N ARG A 464 7.40 -39.46 -4.79
CA ARG A 464 8.47 -39.61 -3.80
C ARG A 464 9.83 -39.74 -4.49
N VAL A 465 10.89 -39.31 -3.83
CA VAL A 465 12.26 -39.49 -4.33
C VAL A 465 12.55 -40.99 -4.48
N GLY A 466 13.04 -41.40 -5.66
CA GLY A 466 13.30 -42.80 -6.00
C GLY A 466 12.05 -43.66 -6.25
N GLY A 467 10.86 -43.06 -6.21
CA GLY A 467 9.59 -43.73 -6.53
C GLY A 467 9.05 -43.34 -7.90
N SER A 468 8.09 -44.13 -8.39
CA SER A 468 7.31 -43.83 -9.61
C SER A 468 5.81 -43.67 -9.34
N GLN A 469 5.38 -43.88 -8.09
CA GLN A 469 3.99 -43.75 -7.69
C GLN A 469 3.59 -42.27 -7.62
N VAL A 470 2.62 -41.90 -8.45
CA VAL A 470 1.95 -40.59 -8.39
C VAL A 470 0.96 -40.58 -7.22
N ILE A 471 1.05 -39.56 -6.36
CA ILE A 471 0.21 -39.38 -5.19
C ILE A 471 -0.56 -38.07 -5.36
N LYS A 472 -1.90 -38.13 -5.27
CA LYS A 472 -2.75 -36.94 -5.34
C LYS A 472 -2.61 -36.11 -4.05
N THR A 473 -2.37 -34.83 -4.20
CA THR A 473 -2.14 -33.87 -3.11
C THR A 473 -3.20 -32.77 -3.14
N ASP A 474 -4.36 -33.03 -2.55
CA ASP A 474 -5.31 -31.96 -2.24
C ASP A 474 -4.83 -31.18 -1.01
N VAL A 475 -3.94 -30.22 -1.23
CA VAL A 475 -3.31 -29.43 -0.16
C VAL A 475 -3.45 -27.94 -0.49
N ARG A 476 -3.97 -27.17 0.47
CA ARG A 476 -3.94 -25.71 0.37
C ARG A 476 -2.54 -25.19 0.70
N VAL A 477 -1.97 -24.35 -0.15
CA VAL A 477 -0.62 -23.80 0.05
C VAL A 477 -0.69 -22.34 0.52
N ILE A 478 -0.06 -22.05 1.66
CA ILE A 478 0.22 -20.69 2.12
C ILE A 478 1.73 -20.54 2.12
N ALA A 479 2.26 -19.55 1.40
CA ALA A 479 3.70 -19.29 1.33
C ALA A 479 4.02 -17.96 2.02
N ALA A 480 5.20 -17.85 2.62
CA ALA A 480 5.71 -16.62 3.22
C ALA A 480 7.16 -16.38 2.82
N THR A 481 7.56 -15.11 2.72
CA THR A 481 8.97 -14.74 2.56
C THR A 481 9.25 -13.32 2.99
N ASN A 482 10.48 -13.06 3.43
CA ASN A 482 11.02 -11.73 3.61
C ASN A 482 11.78 -11.17 2.39
N ARG A 483 12.03 -11.99 1.36
CA ARG A 483 12.74 -11.59 0.16
C ARG A 483 11.81 -10.91 -0.83
N ASN A 484 12.37 -10.05 -1.67
CA ASN A 484 11.67 -9.58 -2.86
C ASN A 484 11.73 -10.67 -3.95
N LEU A 485 10.66 -11.45 -4.09
CA LEU A 485 10.62 -12.54 -5.09
C LEU A 485 10.74 -12.03 -6.52
N GLU A 486 10.34 -10.80 -6.82
CA GLU A 486 10.44 -10.23 -8.17
C GLU A 486 11.91 -10.03 -8.55
N LYS A 487 12.72 -9.57 -7.59
CA LYS A 487 14.17 -9.48 -7.71
C LYS A 487 14.81 -10.88 -7.75
N GLU A 488 14.34 -11.85 -6.98
CA GLU A 488 14.86 -13.22 -7.08
C GLU A 488 14.57 -13.84 -8.45
N VAL A 489 13.42 -13.52 -9.06
CA VAL A 489 13.09 -13.89 -10.45
C VAL A 489 14.00 -13.18 -11.45
N ALA A 490 14.24 -11.88 -11.27
CA ALA A 490 15.19 -11.08 -12.06
C ALA A 490 16.57 -11.75 -12.18
N GLU A 491 17.04 -12.23 -11.03
CA GLU A 491 18.37 -12.78 -10.88
C GLU A 491 18.41 -14.29 -11.19
N GLY A 492 17.31 -14.87 -11.70
CA GLY A 492 17.20 -16.26 -12.10
C GLY A 492 17.24 -17.25 -10.94
N ARG A 493 17.09 -16.78 -9.69
CA ARG A 493 17.09 -17.61 -8.46
C ARG A 493 15.70 -18.10 -8.08
N PHE A 494 14.66 -17.49 -8.65
CA PHE A 494 13.28 -17.92 -8.50
C PHE A 494 12.59 -18.01 -9.86
N ARG A 495 11.75 -19.02 -10.06
CA ARG A 495 11.06 -19.22 -11.34
C ARG A 495 9.84 -18.31 -11.45
N LEU A 496 9.69 -17.68 -12.61
CA LEU A 496 8.58 -16.77 -12.90
C LEU A 496 7.21 -17.47 -12.85
N ASP A 497 7.12 -18.68 -13.41
CA ASP A 497 5.89 -19.49 -13.43
C ASP A 497 5.40 -19.84 -12.01
N LEU A 498 6.30 -20.24 -11.13
CA LEU A 498 6.02 -20.50 -9.72
C LEU A 498 5.63 -19.22 -8.98
N TYR A 499 6.31 -18.10 -9.25
CA TYR A 499 6.00 -16.82 -8.62
C TYR A 499 4.55 -16.43 -8.86
N TYR A 500 4.07 -16.44 -10.12
CA TYR A 500 2.67 -16.10 -10.40
C TYR A 500 1.70 -17.11 -9.80
N ARG A 501 2.07 -18.39 -9.74
CA ARG A 501 1.21 -19.43 -9.14
C ARG A 501 1.04 -19.27 -7.64
N LEU A 502 2.05 -18.76 -6.94
CA LEU A 502 1.98 -18.43 -5.52
C LEU A 502 1.34 -17.06 -5.28
N ASN A 503 1.59 -16.09 -6.17
CA ASN A 503 1.16 -14.69 -6.05
C ASN A 503 -0.31 -14.46 -6.48
N VAL A 504 -1.19 -15.43 -6.21
CA VAL A 504 -2.62 -15.31 -6.49
C VAL A 504 -3.27 -14.33 -5.52
N PHE A 505 -2.94 -14.44 -4.23
CA PHE A 505 -3.37 -13.49 -3.20
C PHE A 505 -2.16 -13.01 -2.37
N PRO A 506 -1.48 -11.92 -2.80
CA PRO A 506 -0.44 -11.30 -2.00
C PRO A 506 -1.02 -10.56 -0.79
N LEU A 507 -0.44 -10.82 0.38
CA LEU A 507 -0.74 -10.15 1.63
C LEU A 507 0.55 -9.60 2.22
N THR A 508 0.66 -8.28 2.31
CA THR A 508 1.89 -7.62 2.77
C THR A 508 1.73 -7.15 4.21
N LEU A 509 2.53 -7.68 5.12
CA LEU A 509 2.57 -7.26 6.52
C LEU A 509 3.44 -6.02 6.69
N PRO A 510 2.91 -4.93 7.29
CA PRO A 510 3.71 -3.76 7.60
C PRO A 510 4.71 -4.07 8.72
N PRO A 511 5.91 -3.48 8.67
CA PRO A 511 6.84 -3.56 9.78
C PRO A 511 6.32 -2.83 11.01
N LEU A 512 6.77 -3.21 12.21
CA LEU A 512 6.29 -2.71 13.49
C LEU A 512 6.40 -1.18 13.61
N ARG A 513 7.45 -0.59 13.03
CA ARG A 513 7.63 0.88 12.96
C ARG A 513 6.54 1.65 12.18
N ARG A 514 5.77 0.97 11.33
CA ARG A 514 4.62 1.54 10.60
C ARG A 514 3.27 1.21 11.26
N ARG A 515 3.28 0.59 12.44
CA ARG A 515 2.13 0.21 13.26
C ARG A 515 2.46 0.38 14.75
N LYS A 516 3.01 1.56 15.11
CA LYS A 516 3.52 1.84 16.46
C LYS A 516 2.41 1.79 17.52
N GLU A 517 1.17 2.04 17.11
CA GLU A 517 -0.05 1.94 17.91
C GLU A 517 -0.22 0.52 18.49
N ASP A 518 0.28 -0.51 17.79
CA ASP A 518 0.17 -1.90 18.22
C ASP A 518 1.21 -2.29 19.27
N ILE A 519 2.29 -1.51 19.45
CA ILE A 519 3.40 -1.85 20.36
C ILE A 519 2.89 -1.99 21.80
N ALA A 520 1.99 -1.13 22.24
CA ALA A 520 1.44 -1.17 23.59
C ALA A 520 0.63 -2.47 23.83
N ALA A 521 -0.28 -2.80 22.91
CA ALA A 521 -1.10 -4.00 22.99
C ALA A 521 -0.25 -5.29 22.90
N LEU A 522 0.74 -5.31 21.99
CA LEU A 522 1.68 -6.42 21.86
C LEU A 522 2.52 -6.60 23.13
N SER A 523 3.01 -5.51 23.71
CA SER A 523 3.83 -5.55 24.93
C SER A 523 3.03 -6.09 26.12
N ALA A 524 1.79 -5.63 26.29
CA ALA A 524 0.90 -6.14 27.32
C ALA A 524 0.60 -7.63 27.15
N TYR A 525 0.38 -8.08 25.90
CA TYR A 525 0.19 -9.49 25.59
C TYR A 525 1.42 -10.33 25.94
N PHE A 526 2.62 -9.91 25.52
CA PHE A 526 3.85 -10.65 25.80
C PHE A 526 4.22 -10.65 27.27
N LEU A 527 4.06 -9.53 27.99
CA LEU A 527 4.26 -9.48 29.44
C LEU A 527 3.39 -10.54 30.14
N LYS A 528 2.10 -10.59 29.83
CA LYS A 528 1.17 -11.57 30.42
C LYS A 528 1.57 -13.02 30.08
N ALA A 529 1.90 -13.28 28.81
CA ALA A 529 2.23 -14.63 28.33
C ALA A 529 3.58 -15.12 28.88
N LEU A 530 4.63 -14.30 28.82
CA LEU A 530 5.98 -14.64 29.24
C LEU A 530 6.09 -14.71 30.77
N SER A 531 5.50 -13.77 31.51
CA SER A 531 5.49 -13.83 32.98
C SER A 531 4.82 -15.10 33.50
N LYS A 532 3.68 -15.50 32.91
CA LYS A 532 3.01 -16.76 33.25
C LYS A 532 3.90 -17.98 32.94
N LYS A 533 4.57 -17.98 31.78
CA LYS A 533 5.48 -19.06 31.35
C LYS A 533 6.71 -19.19 32.27
N MET A 534 7.22 -18.06 32.77
CA MET A 534 8.44 -18.00 33.60
C MET A 534 8.17 -18.03 35.11
N GLY A 535 6.90 -18.04 35.54
CA GLY A 535 6.52 -17.98 36.96
C GLY A 535 6.89 -16.65 37.64
N LYS A 536 6.99 -15.55 36.87
CA LYS A 536 7.30 -14.21 37.35
C LYS A 536 6.01 -13.41 37.57
N THR A 537 6.06 -12.39 38.43
CA THR A 537 4.92 -11.53 38.78
C THR A 537 4.90 -10.20 38.03
N VAL A 538 5.71 -10.05 36.98
CA VAL A 538 5.75 -8.84 36.16
C VAL A 538 4.44 -8.72 35.38
N THR A 539 3.59 -7.76 35.75
CA THR A 539 2.25 -7.56 35.15
C THR A 539 2.13 -6.23 34.41
N SER A 540 3.03 -5.29 34.66
CA SER A 540 3.03 -3.97 34.02
C SER A 540 4.44 -3.47 33.71
N MET A 541 4.53 -2.35 33.01
CA MET A 541 5.76 -1.69 32.58
C MET A 541 5.69 -0.21 32.96
N SER A 542 6.83 0.40 33.27
CA SER A 542 6.90 1.83 33.59
C SER A 542 6.61 2.68 32.34
N GLU A 543 6.15 3.91 32.54
CA GLU A 543 5.96 4.87 31.43
C GLU A 543 7.25 5.09 30.63
N GLN A 544 8.39 5.13 31.32
CA GLN A 544 9.72 5.27 30.69
C GLN A 544 10.00 4.13 29.71
N VAL A 545 9.71 2.88 30.09
CA VAL A 545 9.82 1.72 29.20
C VAL A 545 8.81 1.85 28.05
N GLY A 546 7.57 2.28 28.34
CA GLY A 546 6.56 2.55 27.31
C GLY A 546 7.03 3.52 26.23
N TYR A 547 7.56 4.69 26.63
CA TYR A 547 8.10 5.68 25.71
C TYR A 547 9.30 5.15 24.93
N ALA A 548 10.21 4.42 25.59
CA ALA A 548 11.38 3.83 24.94
C ALA A 548 10.98 2.81 23.86
N LEU A 549 10.00 1.95 24.15
CA LEU A 549 9.49 0.97 23.19
C LEU A 549 8.78 1.64 22.00
N GLN A 550 8.07 2.76 22.22
CA GLN A 550 7.42 3.53 21.16
C GLN A 550 8.43 4.29 20.28
N ALA A 551 9.52 4.80 20.87
CA ALA A 551 10.53 5.56 20.15
C ALA A 551 11.46 4.67 19.29
N TYR A 552 11.61 3.40 19.63
CA TYR A 552 12.50 2.48 18.91
C TYR A 552 11.92 2.04 17.55
N GLU A 553 12.81 1.76 16.58
CA GLU A 553 12.44 1.49 15.18
C GLU A 553 12.18 0.01 14.87
N TRP A 554 12.46 -0.90 15.81
CA TRP A 554 12.13 -2.33 15.71
C TRP A 554 12.61 -3.02 14.40
N PRO A 555 13.91 -3.01 14.08
CA PRO A 555 14.45 -3.68 12.89
C PRO A 555 14.14 -5.20 12.84
N GLY A 556 14.01 -5.86 13.99
CA GLY A 556 13.57 -7.26 14.10
C GLY A 556 12.08 -7.45 14.39
N ASN A 557 11.30 -6.35 14.30
CA ASN A 557 9.84 -6.32 14.41
C ASN A 557 9.33 -6.99 15.71
N ILE A 558 8.23 -7.74 15.64
CA ILE A 558 7.55 -8.36 16.79
C ILE A 558 8.45 -9.39 17.48
N ARG A 559 9.31 -10.09 16.73
CA ARG A 559 10.26 -11.07 17.30
C ARG A 559 11.31 -10.40 18.18
N GLU A 560 11.81 -9.23 17.77
CA GLU A 560 12.73 -8.45 18.61
C GLU A 560 12.02 -7.90 19.85
N LEU A 561 10.79 -7.39 19.71
CA LEU A 561 9.96 -6.96 20.85
C LEU A 561 9.77 -8.08 21.87
N GLU A 562 9.39 -9.28 21.42
CA GLU A 562 9.24 -10.46 22.28
C GLU A 562 10.54 -10.78 23.02
N ASN A 563 11.68 -10.83 22.31
CA ASN A 563 12.99 -11.14 22.90
C ASN A 563 13.44 -10.09 23.93
N ILE A 564 13.24 -8.81 23.65
CA ILE A 564 13.63 -7.71 24.55
C ILE A 564 12.77 -7.74 25.82
N LEU A 565 11.46 -7.98 25.69
CA LEU A 565 10.57 -8.12 26.83
C LEU A 565 10.88 -9.39 27.63
N GLU A 566 11.15 -10.52 26.99
CA GLU A 566 11.54 -11.77 27.66
C GLU A 566 12.80 -11.56 28.52
N ARG A 567 13.84 -10.93 27.95
CA ARG A 567 15.06 -10.59 28.68
C ARG A 567 14.79 -9.62 29.82
N GLY A 568 13.95 -8.60 29.60
CA GLY A 568 13.55 -7.65 30.64
C GLY A 568 12.85 -8.32 31.82
N ILE A 569 11.90 -9.22 31.55
CA ILE A 569 11.17 -9.99 32.59
C ILE A 569 12.13 -10.90 33.37
N LEU A 570 13.08 -11.54 32.69
CA LEU A 570 14.07 -12.41 33.33
C LEU A 570 14.90 -11.66 34.40
N LEU A 571 15.36 -10.46 34.02
CA LEU A 571 16.21 -9.60 34.85
C LEU A 571 15.42 -8.78 35.89
N SER A 572 14.08 -8.69 35.75
CA SER A 572 13.24 -7.99 36.70
C SER A 572 13.01 -8.81 37.98
N ALA A 573 13.09 -8.11 39.12
CA ALA A 573 12.82 -8.64 40.46
C ALA A 573 11.43 -8.24 41.01
N GLY A 574 10.74 -7.29 40.38
CA GLY A 574 9.46 -6.73 40.85
C GLY A 574 8.27 -7.07 39.95
N SER A 575 7.10 -6.51 40.26
CA SER A 575 5.88 -6.64 39.45
C SER A 575 5.81 -5.66 38.26
N VAL A 576 6.72 -4.69 38.21
CA VAL A 576 6.80 -3.66 37.16
C VAL A 576 8.13 -3.79 36.42
N LEU A 577 8.08 -3.83 35.10
CA LEU A 577 9.26 -3.75 34.24
C LEU A 577 9.71 -2.28 34.15
N THR A 578 10.81 -1.95 34.83
CA THR A 578 11.33 -0.58 34.92
C THR A 578 12.45 -0.28 33.93
N HIS A 579 13.09 -1.31 33.38
CA HIS A 579 14.22 -1.18 32.45
C HIS A 579 14.15 -2.23 31.35
N VAL A 580 14.50 -1.84 30.12
CA VAL A 580 14.68 -2.74 28.98
C VAL A 580 15.98 -2.36 28.27
N ASP A 581 16.78 -3.36 27.91
CA ASP A 581 18.00 -3.16 27.13
C ASP A 581 17.65 -3.11 25.64
N LEU A 582 17.42 -1.89 25.14
CA LEU A 582 17.33 -1.63 23.70
C LEU A 582 18.76 -1.54 23.13
N PRO A 583 19.08 -2.23 22.02
CA PRO A 583 20.39 -2.09 21.37
C PRO A 583 20.68 -0.62 21.03
N GLU A 584 21.83 -0.11 21.43
CA GLU A 584 22.30 1.20 20.95
C GLU A 584 22.51 1.14 19.45
N LYS A 585 22.23 2.26 18.77
CA LYS A 585 22.38 2.40 17.32
C LYS A 585 23.87 2.30 16.94
N THR A 586 24.42 1.10 16.81
CA THR A 586 25.65 0.90 16.04
C THR A 586 25.29 1.12 14.59
N LEU A 587 25.76 2.22 14.01
CA LEU A 587 25.71 2.53 12.56
C LEU A 587 26.32 1.44 11.66
N GLN A 588 26.79 0.32 12.22
CA GLN A 588 27.28 -0.85 11.52
C GLN A 588 26.19 -1.90 11.21
N ASP A 589 25.09 -1.97 11.97
CA ASP A 589 24.07 -3.03 11.77
C ASP A 589 23.01 -2.65 10.73
N ALA A 590 22.84 -1.36 10.43
CA ALA A 590 22.01 -0.88 9.32
C ALA A 590 22.58 -1.27 7.93
N ALA A 591 23.86 -1.63 7.85
CA ALA A 591 24.48 -2.09 6.60
C ALA A 591 24.20 -3.58 6.30
N ALA A 592 23.72 -4.36 7.27
CA ALA A 592 23.49 -5.79 7.11
C ALA A 592 22.01 -6.16 6.88
N ALA A 593 21.06 -5.27 7.20
CA ALA A 593 19.62 -5.56 7.14
C ALA A 593 18.84 -4.78 6.07
N GLY A 594 19.50 -3.91 5.29
CA GLY A 594 18.87 -3.12 4.24
C GLY A 594 19.52 -3.33 2.89
N GLY A 595 18.85 -4.05 1.98
CA GLY A 595 19.17 -4.03 0.56
C GLY A 595 18.97 -2.62 0.00
N GLY A 596 20.05 -1.84 -0.02
CA GLY A 596 20.32 -0.74 -0.96
C GLY A 596 19.21 0.29 -1.19
N GLU A 597 19.02 1.23 -0.26
CA GLU A 597 18.79 2.61 -0.65
C GLU A 597 20.14 3.33 -0.57
N GLN A 598 20.79 3.48 -1.73
CA GLN A 598 21.90 4.40 -1.84
C GLN A 598 21.33 5.81 -1.73
N GLY A 599 21.57 6.47 -0.59
CA GLY A 599 21.58 7.92 -0.56
C GLY A 599 22.43 8.41 -1.73
N VAL A 600 21.89 9.34 -2.52
CA VAL A 600 22.44 9.82 -3.79
C VAL A 600 23.93 10.12 -3.61
N LYS A 601 24.78 9.16 -4.00
CA LYS A 601 26.23 9.34 -3.99
C LYS A 601 26.56 10.36 -5.07
N THR A 602 27.40 11.33 -4.75
CA THR A 602 27.83 12.29 -5.76
C THR A 602 28.58 11.55 -6.88
N TYR A 603 28.51 12.04 -8.11
CA TYR A 603 29.19 11.42 -9.27
C TYR A 603 30.67 11.14 -9.00
N LYS A 604 31.34 12.01 -8.23
CA LYS A 604 32.73 11.85 -7.81
C LYS A 604 32.97 10.68 -6.85
N GLU A 605 32.02 10.38 -5.97
CA GLU A 605 32.12 9.25 -5.03
C GLU A 605 31.90 7.91 -5.74
N MET A 606 30.94 7.86 -6.68
CA MET A 606 30.75 6.69 -7.54
C MET A 606 31.96 6.42 -8.43
N GLU A 607 32.53 7.46 -9.04
CA GLU A 607 33.73 7.33 -9.88
C GLU A 607 34.93 6.84 -9.05
N LYS A 608 35.09 7.35 -7.81
CA LYS A 608 36.15 6.93 -6.90
C LYS A 608 36.01 5.47 -6.47
N GLU A 609 34.82 5.04 -6.06
CA GLU A 609 34.56 3.63 -5.69
C GLU A 609 34.78 2.69 -6.86
N TYR A 610 34.32 3.08 -8.06
CA TYR A 610 34.47 2.28 -9.26
C TYR A 610 35.94 2.08 -9.62
N ILE A 611 36.73 3.16 -9.69
CA ILE A 611 38.18 3.09 -9.95
C ILE A 611 38.88 2.26 -8.87
N PHE A 612 38.49 2.40 -7.60
CA PHE A 612 39.06 1.63 -6.50
C PHE A 612 38.76 0.13 -6.61
N SER A 613 37.54 -0.23 -7.03
CA SER A 613 37.14 -1.63 -7.25
C SER A 613 37.94 -2.29 -8.38
N VAL A 614 38.19 -1.56 -9.46
CA VAL A 614 38.99 -2.07 -10.59
C VAL A 614 40.46 -2.20 -10.20
N LEU A 615 41.02 -1.23 -9.48
CA LEU A 615 42.38 -1.31 -8.94
C LEU A 615 42.57 -2.52 -8.01
N LYS A 616 41.56 -2.84 -7.18
CA LYS A 616 41.59 -4.02 -6.30
C LYS A 616 41.57 -5.33 -7.10
N LYS A 617 40.74 -5.42 -8.14
CA LYS A 617 40.71 -6.58 -9.06
C LYS A 617 42.03 -6.75 -9.84
N CYS A 618 42.71 -5.65 -10.16
CA CYS A 618 43.98 -5.66 -10.88
C CYS A 618 45.22 -5.74 -9.96
N GLY A 619 45.04 -5.99 -8.65
CA GLY A 619 46.15 -6.07 -7.69
C GLY A 619 46.99 -4.77 -7.59
N GLY A 620 46.39 -3.61 -7.87
CA GLY A 620 47.07 -2.31 -7.83
C GLY A 620 47.97 -2.01 -9.03
N ARG A 621 47.86 -2.77 -10.14
CA ARG A 621 48.50 -2.45 -11.42
C ARG A 621 47.69 -1.41 -12.19
N ILE A 622 48.33 -0.29 -12.54
CA ILE A 622 47.68 0.85 -13.21
C ILE A 622 47.73 0.71 -14.73
N GLY A 623 48.85 0.25 -15.32
CA GLY A 623 49.01 0.10 -16.78
C GLY A 623 49.72 -1.20 -17.18
N GLY A 624 49.62 -1.55 -18.46
CA GLY A 624 50.07 -2.82 -19.05
C GLY A 624 48.95 -3.86 -19.19
N PRO A 625 49.21 -5.03 -19.82
CA PRO A 625 48.23 -6.10 -20.00
C PRO A 625 47.65 -6.57 -18.66
N GLY A 626 46.33 -6.47 -18.50
CA GLY A 626 45.61 -6.79 -17.25
C GLY A 626 45.69 -5.67 -16.19
N GLY A 627 46.07 -4.45 -16.57
CA GLY A 627 46.09 -3.28 -15.69
C GLY A 627 44.72 -2.57 -15.63
N ALA A 628 44.51 -1.79 -14.57
CA ALA A 628 43.24 -1.08 -14.35
C ALA A 628 42.89 -0.08 -15.47
N ALA A 629 43.89 0.51 -16.15
CA ALA A 629 43.65 1.41 -17.28
C ALA A 629 43.07 0.68 -18.51
N GLU A 630 43.51 -0.55 -18.77
CA GLU A 630 42.99 -1.36 -19.88
C GLU A 630 41.57 -1.85 -19.57
N MET A 631 41.31 -2.30 -18.33
CA MET A 631 39.95 -2.71 -17.93
C MET A 631 38.94 -1.55 -17.88
N LEU A 632 39.42 -0.32 -17.73
CA LEU A 632 38.60 0.90 -17.75
C LEU A 632 38.53 1.55 -19.14
N ASP A 633 39.20 0.98 -20.15
CA ASP A 633 39.35 1.54 -21.49
C ASP A 633 39.87 2.99 -21.49
N LEU A 634 40.90 3.24 -20.67
CA LEU A 634 41.53 4.55 -20.51
C LEU A 634 43.04 4.45 -20.78
N ALA A 635 43.63 5.53 -21.30
CA ALA A 635 45.07 5.66 -21.31
C ALA A 635 45.62 5.66 -19.85
N PRO A 636 46.73 4.96 -19.55
CA PRO A 636 47.30 4.92 -18.19
C PRO A 636 47.57 6.30 -17.59
N THR A 637 47.96 7.27 -18.41
CA THR A 637 48.18 8.68 -18.01
C THR A 637 46.89 9.37 -17.59
N THR A 638 45.76 9.09 -18.25
CA THR A 638 44.43 9.61 -17.91
C THR A 638 43.92 9.03 -16.61
N LEU A 639 44.13 7.72 -16.38
CA LEU A 639 43.76 7.07 -15.12
C LEU A 639 44.55 7.64 -13.94
N ILE A 640 45.86 7.87 -14.09
CA ILE A 640 46.71 8.51 -13.07
C ILE A 640 46.21 9.93 -12.75
N SER A 641 45.88 10.73 -13.78
CA SER A 641 45.34 12.09 -13.58
C SER A 641 43.99 12.08 -12.82
N LYS A 642 43.09 11.14 -13.16
CA LYS A 642 41.81 10.95 -12.46
C LYS A 642 42.01 10.49 -11.01
N MET A 643 42.92 9.54 -10.77
CA MET A 643 43.27 9.10 -9.41
C MET A 643 43.77 10.25 -8.54
N ASN A 644 44.64 11.11 -9.06
CA ASN A 644 45.14 12.29 -8.35
C ASN A 644 44.02 13.30 -8.03
N LYS A 645 43.12 13.57 -8.99
CA LYS A 645 41.95 14.46 -8.78
C LYS A 645 40.96 13.92 -7.75
N LEU A 646 40.85 12.60 -7.60
CA LEU A 646 39.94 11.92 -6.66
C LEU A 646 40.63 11.58 -5.31
N GLY A 647 41.89 11.98 -5.13
CA GLY A 647 42.67 11.75 -3.91
C GLY A 647 43.02 10.28 -3.66
N ILE A 648 43.15 9.46 -4.71
CA ILE A 648 43.54 8.05 -4.62
C ILE A 648 45.07 7.97 -4.67
N VAL A 649 45.72 7.73 -3.53
CA VAL A 649 47.19 7.65 -3.40
C VAL A 649 47.64 6.21 -3.23
N LYS A 650 48.64 5.77 -4.00
CA LYS A 650 49.27 4.46 -3.84
C LYS A 650 50.23 4.50 -2.64
N LYS A 651 49.86 3.87 -1.52
CA LYS A 651 50.82 3.58 -0.44
C LYS A 651 51.67 2.38 -0.88
N PHE A 652 52.97 2.59 -1.03
CA PHE A 652 53.93 1.50 -1.15
C PHE A 652 54.20 0.96 0.26
N THR A 653 53.82 -0.28 0.51
CA THR A 653 54.31 -1.02 1.66
C THR A 653 55.69 -1.55 1.27
N THR A 654 56.75 -0.98 1.82
CA THR A 654 58.12 -1.53 1.76
C THR A 654 58.23 -2.82 2.54
#